data_AF-A0A067K3D0-F1
#
_entry.id   AF-A0A067K3D0-F1
#
_cell.length_a   1.000
_cell.length_b   1.000
_cell.length_c   1.000
_cell.angle_alpha   90.00
_cell.angle_beta   90.00
_cell.angle_gamma   90.00
#
_symmetry.space_group_name_H-M   'P 1'
#
loop_
_entity.id
_entity.type
_entity.pdbx_description
1 polymer ?
#
loop_
_entity_poly.entity_id
_entity_poly.type
_entity_poly.pdbx_seq_one_letter_code
_entity_poly.pdbx_strand_id
1 'polypeptide(L)'
;METTAGLPPDPSDNPNDVVSDGSSPETDVTLSPTQPENHISDPKNFAENHLPHSSETQSPPPNTTLDAPVSDSQDDSSEPIPEDTLDEQPANPNSTDPAPPPKRRRRRKRFFTEINGNPSFRRHKVAGGLSKEVDVEALIAISVGFPVDSLTEEEIEANVVGTIGGAEQANYIVVRNHILARWRSNVDVWLTPEHALQSIRAEHKLLVDAAYNFLLEHGYINFGLAPAIKEAQMAKHERAEKANVVVIGAGLAGLVAARQLVGMGFKVVILEGRARPGGRVKTRMMKGEGVVAAADVGGSVLTGINGNPLGVLARQLGLPLHKVRDICPLYLPDGQTVDSEIDSRVEVSFNKLLDRVCKLRQAMIEEVKSVDVNLGTALEAFRHAYKVAEEPQERMLLNWHLANLEYANASLMSNLSMAYWDQDDPYEMGGDHCFIPGGNDTFIRELSKDLPIFYERTVDSIRYGVDGVIIYASGQEFRGDMALCTVPLGVLKKGSIEFVPELPQRKKDAVQRLGYGLLNKVALLFPYNFWGGEIDTFGHLTENSSMRGEFFLFYSYSSVSGGPLLIALVAGDAAVKFETMSPVESVKRVLEILRGIFHPKGIVVPDPVKAVCTRWGKDCFTYGSYSYVAVGSSGDDYDILAESIGDGRVFFAGEATNKQYPATMHGAFLSGMREAANILRVAKRRSLSLTDKVNNDIEEHDDLTKLYDTPDLTFGSFSVLFDPRSNDLESLSLLRVKFHGPKLGSCFLCLYGLISRKQAIELSELDDDGKRMEILYQNCRVRFVGRKGLPEAGDSLITHIKTARSEITVGV
;
A
#
# COMPACT_ATOMS: atom_id res chain seq x y z
N MET A 1 31.14 46.90 -37.29
CA MET A 1 31.12 48.38 -37.21
C MET A 1 30.42 48.76 -35.91
N GLU A 2 30.72 49.94 -35.37
CA GLU A 2 30.41 50.30 -33.98
C GLU A 2 29.13 51.13 -33.83
N THR A 3 28.76 51.37 -32.56
CA THR A 3 28.03 52.55 -32.05
C THR A 3 26.53 52.78 -32.36
N THR A 4 25.72 52.49 -31.33
CA THR A 4 24.73 53.39 -30.66
C THR A 4 23.48 53.93 -31.35
N ALA A 5 22.33 53.47 -30.85
CA ALA A 5 21.22 54.27 -30.29
C ALA A 5 20.48 53.36 -29.25
N GLY A 6 19.71 53.80 -28.25
CA GLY A 6 19.34 55.16 -27.79
C GLY A 6 17.97 55.10 -27.08
N LEU A 7 17.94 55.20 -25.73
CA LEU A 7 16.69 55.14 -24.91
C LEU A 7 15.79 56.37 -25.15
N PRO A 8 14.45 56.27 -24.90
CA PRO A 8 13.89 56.82 -23.65
C PRO A 8 12.75 55.90 -23.08
N PRO A 9 11.69 56.32 -22.32
CA PRO A 9 11.38 55.68 -21.03
C PRO A 9 9.93 55.14 -20.85
N ASP A 10 9.68 54.61 -19.64
CA ASP A 10 8.41 54.08 -19.06
C ASP A 10 7.24 55.11 -19.07
N PRO A 11 5.95 54.70 -19.12
CA PRO A 11 5.27 54.29 -17.87
C PRO A 11 4.13 53.23 -17.94
N SER A 12 3.97 52.51 -16.83
CA SER A 12 2.70 52.13 -16.14
C SER A 12 1.77 51.01 -16.67
N ASP A 13 1.21 50.30 -15.67
CA ASP A 13 -0.04 49.52 -15.60
C ASP A 13 -0.32 48.36 -16.57
N ASN A 14 -0.23 47.13 -16.02
CA ASN A 14 -1.13 46.04 -16.40
C ASN A 14 -1.40 45.10 -15.18
N PRO A 15 -2.55 45.19 -14.50
CA PRO A 15 -2.80 44.45 -13.26
C PRO A 15 -3.39 43.06 -13.53
N ASN A 16 -2.63 41.99 -13.24
CA ASN A 16 -3.15 40.62 -13.17
C ASN A 16 -2.27 39.63 -12.35
N ASP A 17 -1.62 40.10 -11.28
CA ASP A 17 -1.12 39.19 -10.23
C ASP A 17 -2.29 38.70 -9.38
N VAL A 18 -2.90 37.58 -9.78
CA VAL A 18 -3.87 36.85 -8.97
C VAL A 18 -3.17 35.65 -8.34
N VAL A 19 -2.93 35.74 -7.03
CA VAL A 19 -2.46 34.61 -6.21
C VAL A 19 -3.46 33.46 -6.34
N SER A 20 -3.01 32.33 -6.86
CA SER A 20 -3.85 31.15 -7.06
C SER A 20 -4.01 30.38 -5.74
N ASP A 21 -5.14 30.58 -5.05
CA ASP A 21 -5.51 29.76 -3.89
C ASP A 21 -5.62 28.28 -4.30
N GLY A 22 -4.78 27.44 -3.68
CA GLY A 22 -4.69 26.03 -3.99
C GLY A 22 -5.77 25.21 -3.30
N SER A 23 -6.80 24.78 -4.01
CA SER A 23 -7.70 23.70 -3.55
C SER A 23 -8.25 22.86 -4.70
N SER A 24 -8.68 21.63 -4.38
CA SER A 24 -8.94 20.54 -5.34
C SER A 24 -9.99 20.86 -6.43
N PRO A 25 -9.87 20.27 -7.64
CA PRO A 25 -10.90 20.32 -8.68
C PRO A 25 -12.11 19.39 -8.37
N GLU A 26 -12.70 19.50 -7.17
CA GLU A 26 -13.96 18.86 -6.78
C GLU A 26 -15.01 19.92 -6.46
N THR A 27 -15.86 20.23 -7.44
CA THR A 27 -16.95 21.19 -7.30
C THR A 27 -18.09 20.64 -6.44
N ASP A 28 -18.36 21.30 -5.31
CA ASP A 28 -19.51 21.03 -4.45
C ASP A 28 -20.74 21.78 -4.99
N VAL A 29 -21.89 21.12 -5.08
CA VAL A 29 -23.12 21.71 -5.64
C VAL A 29 -24.22 21.69 -4.59
N THR A 30 -24.69 22.89 -4.25
CA THR A 30 -25.87 23.12 -3.40
C THR A 30 -26.96 23.70 -4.30
N LEU A 31 -28.11 23.03 -4.40
CA LEU A 31 -29.24 23.48 -5.21
C LEU A 31 -30.21 24.26 -4.32
N SER A 32 -30.29 25.58 -4.49
CA SER A 32 -31.27 26.43 -3.81
C SER A 32 -32.55 26.54 -4.65
N PRO A 33 -33.75 26.41 -4.06
CA PRO A 33 -35.01 26.55 -4.79
C PRO A 33 -35.27 28.02 -5.14
N THR A 34 -35.45 28.31 -6.44
CA THR A 34 -35.85 29.63 -6.92
C THR A 34 -37.37 29.83 -6.78
N GLN A 35 -37.78 30.99 -6.27
CA GLN A 35 -39.14 31.51 -6.40
C GLN A 35 -39.14 32.85 -7.16
N PRO A 36 -40.18 33.15 -7.96
CA PRO A 36 -40.25 34.38 -8.74
C PRO A 36 -40.75 35.59 -7.93
N GLU A 37 -40.38 36.78 -8.38
CA GLU A 37 -40.77 38.06 -7.80
C GLU A 37 -42.24 38.44 -8.11
N ASN A 38 -42.87 39.26 -7.26
CA ASN A 38 -43.37 40.59 -7.71
C ASN A 38 -43.89 41.55 -6.62
N HIS A 39 -43.67 42.84 -6.89
CA HIS A 39 -44.41 44.06 -6.48
C HIS A 39 -44.58 44.53 -5.01
N ILE A 40 -43.72 45.50 -4.63
CA ILE A 40 -44.05 46.92 -4.32
C ILE A 40 -45.19 47.22 -3.30
N SER A 41 -44.85 47.78 -2.13
CA SER A 41 -45.06 49.21 -1.80
C SER A 41 -44.71 49.63 -0.33
N ASP A 42 -43.77 50.58 -0.22
CA ASP A 42 -43.62 51.67 0.78
C ASP A 42 -43.55 51.45 2.32
N PRO A 43 -42.98 52.44 3.08
CA PRO A 43 -42.35 52.17 4.39
C PRO A 43 -42.86 53.01 5.58
N LYS A 44 -42.43 52.65 6.82
CA LYS A 44 -42.12 53.63 7.91
C LYS A 44 -41.46 53.06 9.19
N ASN A 45 -40.35 53.71 9.56
CA ASN A 45 -39.95 54.22 10.89
C ASN A 45 -39.64 53.32 12.11
N PHE A 46 -38.65 53.82 12.89
CA PHE A 46 -38.22 53.55 14.27
C PHE A 46 -37.78 52.10 14.60
N ALA A 47 -36.57 51.76 15.06
CA ALA A 47 -35.49 52.42 15.83
C ALA A 47 -35.55 52.22 17.37
N GLU A 48 -34.45 51.61 17.85
CA GLU A 48 -33.82 51.69 19.18
C GLU A 48 -34.45 51.10 20.46
N ASN A 49 -33.59 50.33 21.17
CA ASN A 49 -33.37 50.24 22.62
C ASN A 49 -34.53 49.84 23.57
N HIS A 50 -34.35 48.75 24.33
CA HIS A 50 -33.85 48.85 25.73
C HIS A 50 -33.68 47.50 26.47
N LEU A 51 -32.52 47.34 27.13
CA LEU A 51 -32.30 46.62 28.40
C LEU A 51 -32.44 47.65 29.57
N PRO A 52 -32.41 47.32 30.91
CA PRO A 52 -31.87 46.11 31.57
C PRO A 52 -32.56 45.60 32.89
N HIS A 53 -31.95 44.58 33.55
CA HIS A 53 -32.06 44.19 34.99
C HIS A 53 -33.45 43.71 35.54
N SER A 54 -33.61 42.94 36.62
CA SER A 54 -32.79 42.06 37.53
C SER A 54 -33.79 41.07 38.22
N SER A 55 -33.51 40.04 39.04
CA SER A 55 -32.46 39.78 40.06
C SER A 55 -32.31 38.26 40.41
N GLU A 56 -31.50 37.94 41.42
CA GLU A 56 -31.07 36.59 41.92
C GLU A 56 -32.22 35.79 42.63
N THR A 57 -32.17 34.48 42.97
CA THR A 57 -31.14 33.73 43.74
C THR A 57 -31.16 32.18 43.63
N GLN A 58 -29.97 31.59 43.46
CA GLN A 58 -29.36 30.42 44.17
C GLN A 58 -30.04 29.02 44.38
N SER A 59 -29.36 27.98 43.85
CA SER A 59 -28.85 26.78 44.58
C SER A 59 -29.73 25.50 44.77
N PRO A 60 -29.13 24.28 44.96
CA PRO A 60 -29.47 23.12 44.11
C PRO A 60 -29.87 21.77 44.82
N PRO A 61 -29.26 20.57 44.62
CA PRO A 61 -30.03 19.35 44.33
C PRO A 61 -29.95 18.23 45.39
N PRO A 62 -30.70 17.12 45.22
CA PRO A 62 -30.48 15.87 45.96
C PRO A 62 -29.84 14.75 45.11
N ASN A 63 -29.08 13.88 45.77
CA ASN A 63 -28.52 12.64 45.25
C ASN A 63 -28.57 11.60 46.38
N THR A 64 -29.00 10.36 46.14
CA THR A 64 -29.00 9.31 47.19
C THR A 64 -28.76 7.91 46.63
N THR A 65 -27.68 7.31 47.13
CA THR A 65 -27.36 5.88 47.20
C THR A 65 -28.11 5.24 48.41
N LEU A 66 -28.03 3.94 48.77
CA LEU A 66 -27.20 2.78 48.39
C LEU A 66 -27.96 1.45 48.77
N ASP A 67 -27.30 0.29 48.56
CA ASP A 67 -27.37 -0.99 49.31
C ASP A 67 -27.83 -2.30 48.60
N ALA A 68 -27.20 -3.39 49.08
CA ALA A 68 -27.31 -4.84 48.79
C ALA A 68 -26.98 -5.58 50.14
N PRO A 69 -26.72 -6.92 50.30
CA PRO A 69 -26.42 -8.02 49.34
C PRO A 69 -27.04 -9.42 49.74
N VAL A 70 -26.29 -10.54 49.52
CA VAL A 70 -26.53 -11.98 49.88
C VAL A 70 -27.37 -12.78 48.83
N SER A 71 -26.81 -13.64 47.95
CA SER A 71 -26.19 -15.01 48.06
C SER A 71 -27.24 -16.16 48.10
N ASP A 72 -27.12 -17.35 47.47
CA ASP A 72 -26.09 -18.03 46.61
C ASP A 72 -26.77 -18.60 45.31
N SER A 73 -26.37 -19.61 44.49
CA SER A 73 -25.36 -20.70 44.41
C SER A 73 -25.02 -21.00 42.91
N GLN A 74 -23.95 -21.68 42.45
CA GLN A 74 -23.51 -23.10 42.46
C GLN A 74 -24.57 -24.14 42.00
N ASP A 75 -24.34 -25.11 41.10
CA ASP A 75 -23.13 -25.57 40.31
C ASP A 75 -23.58 -26.01 38.86
N ASP A 76 -22.76 -26.00 37.80
CA ASP A 76 -21.90 -27.10 37.24
C ASP A 76 -22.66 -28.45 36.95
N SER A 77 -22.48 -29.24 35.87
CA SER A 77 -21.39 -29.39 34.88
C SER A 77 -21.76 -30.23 33.61
N SER A 78 -20.92 -30.17 32.56
CA SER A 78 -20.61 -31.23 31.54
C SER A 78 -21.62 -31.75 30.47
N GLU A 79 -21.04 -32.29 29.37
CA GLU A 79 -21.64 -32.93 28.17
C GLU A 79 -21.76 -34.47 28.33
N PRO A 80 -22.02 -35.33 27.30
CA PRO A 80 -22.63 -35.17 25.96
C PRO A 80 -23.77 -36.21 25.67
N ILE A 81 -24.34 -36.23 24.44
CA ILE A 81 -25.30 -37.28 23.97
C ILE A 81 -24.96 -37.72 22.51
N PRO A 82 -25.03 -39.02 22.14
CA PRO A 82 -24.50 -39.56 20.87
C PRO A 82 -25.55 -39.86 19.76
N GLU A 83 -25.16 -40.68 18.77
CA GLU A 83 -25.71 -40.86 17.41
C GLU A 83 -26.99 -41.72 17.24
N ASP A 84 -27.65 -41.50 16.08
CA ASP A 84 -28.48 -42.37 15.24
C ASP A 84 -29.31 -43.55 15.80
N THR A 85 -30.58 -43.60 15.40
CA THR A 85 -31.20 -44.83 14.85
C THR A 85 -32.40 -44.52 13.93
N LEU A 86 -32.71 -45.43 13.01
CA LEU A 86 -33.85 -45.40 12.08
C LEU A 86 -35.07 -46.12 12.69
N ASP A 87 -36.30 -45.80 12.25
CA ASP A 87 -37.20 -46.78 11.60
C ASP A 87 -38.54 -46.19 11.09
N GLU A 88 -39.41 -47.07 10.57
CA GLU A 88 -40.36 -46.86 9.46
C GLU A 88 -41.74 -46.21 9.76
N GLN A 89 -42.54 -46.03 8.69
CA GLN A 89 -43.93 -45.53 8.69
C GLN A 89 -44.96 -46.63 9.03
N PRO A 90 -46.26 -46.29 9.16
CA PRO A 90 -47.14 -46.36 7.97
C PRO A 90 -48.21 -45.25 7.84
N ALA A 91 -48.78 -45.11 6.64
CA ALA A 91 -49.97 -44.29 6.32
C ALA A 91 -51.29 -45.01 6.73
N ASN A 92 -52.54 -44.55 6.55
CA ASN A 92 -53.24 -43.57 5.67
C ASN A 92 -54.71 -43.41 6.23
N PRO A 93 -55.77 -42.85 5.57
CA PRO A 93 -55.92 -41.87 4.48
C PRO A 93 -57.04 -40.77 4.69
N ASN A 94 -57.30 -39.97 3.65
CA ASN A 94 -58.58 -39.30 3.25
C ASN A 94 -59.09 -37.98 3.88
N SER A 95 -58.77 -36.84 3.23
CA SER A 95 -59.71 -35.82 2.66
C SER A 95 -58.89 -34.75 1.89
N THR A 96 -59.03 -34.55 0.57
CA THR A 96 -60.02 -33.72 -0.16
C THR A 96 -60.19 -32.31 0.42
N ASP A 97 -59.90 -31.20 -0.26
CA ASP A 97 -59.48 -31.00 -1.67
C ASP A 97 -58.58 -29.72 -1.83
N PRO A 98 -58.23 -29.18 -3.03
CA PRO A 98 -56.89 -28.60 -3.24
C PRO A 98 -56.64 -27.16 -2.77
N ALA A 99 -55.40 -26.93 -2.31
CA ALA A 99 -54.76 -25.62 -2.22
C ALA A 99 -53.54 -25.54 -3.19
N PRO A 100 -53.20 -24.35 -3.74
CA PRO A 100 -52.08 -24.22 -4.67
C PRO A 100 -50.71 -24.44 -4.00
N PRO A 101 -49.72 -25.02 -4.68
CA PRO A 101 -48.45 -25.38 -4.08
C PRO A 101 -47.62 -24.14 -3.69
N PRO A 102 -46.91 -24.16 -2.55
CA PRO A 102 -46.07 -23.05 -2.14
C PRO A 102 -44.91 -22.84 -3.13
N LYS A 103 -44.74 -21.60 -3.60
CA LYS A 103 -43.60 -21.23 -4.46
C LYS A 103 -42.29 -21.50 -3.70
N ARG A 104 -41.59 -22.58 -4.04
CA ARG A 104 -40.25 -22.89 -3.53
C ARG A 104 -39.30 -21.74 -3.85
N ARG A 105 -39.03 -20.88 -2.86
CA ARG A 105 -37.90 -19.94 -2.87
C ARG A 105 -36.61 -20.75 -3.02
N ARG A 106 -36.11 -20.91 -4.26
CA ARG A 106 -34.72 -21.31 -4.49
C ARG A 106 -33.83 -20.28 -3.79
N ARG A 107 -32.92 -20.73 -2.93
CA ARG A 107 -31.82 -19.87 -2.43
C ARG A 107 -31.07 -19.33 -3.65
N ARG A 108 -30.91 -18.00 -3.74
CA ARG A 108 -29.99 -17.38 -4.70
C ARG A 108 -28.58 -17.92 -4.45
N LYS A 109 -27.82 -18.12 -5.53
CA LYS A 109 -26.35 -18.25 -5.46
C LYS A 109 -25.73 -16.86 -5.27
N ARG A 110 -24.42 -16.83 -5.01
CA ARG A 110 -23.71 -15.63 -4.55
C ARG A 110 -23.48 -14.66 -5.71
N PHE A 111 -24.00 -13.43 -5.60
CA PHE A 111 -23.95 -12.47 -6.70
C PHE A 111 -22.56 -11.81 -6.85
N PHE A 112 -21.81 -11.70 -5.75
CA PHE A 112 -20.48 -11.08 -5.75
C PHE A 112 -19.32 -12.06 -6.04
N THR A 113 -19.53 -13.38 -5.98
CA THR A 113 -18.43 -14.38 -5.97
C THR A 113 -18.38 -15.33 -7.18
N GLU A 114 -19.19 -15.10 -8.23
CA GLU A 114 -19.18 -15.96 -9.44
C GLU A 114 -18.73 -15.21 -10.73
N ILE A 115 -18.23 -13.97 -10.62
CA ILE A 115 -17.63 -13.22 -11.76
C ILE A 115 -16.15 -13.55 -11.97
N ASN A 116 -15.40 -13.81 -10.89
CA ASN A 116 -14.02 -14.30 -10.88
C ASN A 116 -13.97 -15.86 -10.78
N GLY A 117 -15.12 -16.51 -10.98
CA GLY A 117 -15.34 -17.93 -10.71
C GLY A 117 -15.04 -18.86 -11.89
N ASN A 118 -13.80 -18.88 -12.38
CA ASN A 118 -13.40 -19.73 -13.50
C ASN A 118 -13.60 -21.24 -13.16
N PRO A 119 -14.37 -22.04 -13.93
CA PRO A 119 -14.65 -23.47 -13.63
C PRO A 119 -13.45 -24.43 -13.74
N SER A 120 -12.22 -23.92 -13.84
CA SER A 120 -11.00 -24.62 -14.20
C SER A 120 -10.31 -25.38 -13.05
N PHE A 121 -10.87 -25.41 -11.84
CA PHE A 121 -10.41 -26.27 -10.73
C PHE A 121 -10.71 -27.78 -10.93
N ARG A 122 -10.33 -28.31 -12.10
CA ARG A 122 -10.09 -29.74 -12.27
C ARG A 122 -8.87 -30.14 -11.45
N ARG A 123 -9.13 -30.58 -10.21
CA ARG A 123 -8.18 -31.25 -9.33
C ARG A 123 -7.32 -32.23 -10.14
N HIS A 124 -6.07 -31.89 -10.36
CA HIS A 124 -5.09 -32.85 -10.85
C HIS A 124 -4.89 -33.89 -9.75
N LYS A 125 -5.39 -35.11 -9.98
CA LYS A 125 -5.15 -36.24 -9.08
C LYS A 125 -3.67 -36.61 -9.15
N VAL A 126 -2.86 -36.04 -8.25
CA VAL A 126 -1.58 -36.64 -7.87
C VAL A 126 -1.88 -38.04 -7.33
N ALA A 127 -1.30 -39.06 -7.94
CA ALA A 127 -1.55 -40.46 -7.60
C ALA A 127 -0.72 -40.86 -6.37
N GLY A 128 -1.19 -40.50 -5.18
CA GLY A 128 -0.62 -40.86 -3.88
C GLY A 128 -1.65 -40.56 -2.80
N GLY A 129 -2.19 -41.60 -2.16
CA GLY A 129 -3.39 -41.45 -1.33
C GLY A 129 -3.10 -40.93 0.07
N LEU A 130 -3.67 -39.77 0.42
CA LEU A 130 -4.02 -39.38 1.79
C LEU A 130 -5.05 -38.23 1.76
N SER A 131 -6.34 -38.57 1.85
CA SER A 131 -7.40 -37.57 2.04
C SER A 131 -7.43 -37.13 3.50
N LYS A 132 -6.49 -36.25 3.88
CA LYS A 132 -6.52 -35.59 5.19
C LYS A 132 -7.53 -34.44 5.17
N GLU A 133 -8.24 -34.30 6.28
CA GLU A 133 -8.87 -33.02 6.64
C GLU A 133 -7.76 -31.98 6.83
N VAL A 134 -8.00 -30.75 6.37
CA VAL A 134 -7.00 -29.67 6.49
C VAL A 134 -7.16 -29.03 7.87
N ASP A 135 -6.08 -29.04 8.63
CA ASP A 135 -6.00 -28.45 9.97
C ASP A 135 -6.48 -26.98 9.95
N VAL A 136 -7.19 -26.56 11.00
CA VAL A 136 -7.66 -25.18 11.16
C VAL A 136 -6.47 -24.20 11.18
N GLU A 137 -5.33 -24.58 11.76
CA GLU A 137 -4.12 -23.75 11.75
C GLU A 137 -3.56 -23.58 10.33
N ALA A 138 -3.61 -24.65 9.52
CA ALA A 138 -3.22 -24.59 8.11
C ALA A 138 -4.22 -23.77 7.27
N LEU A 139 -5.53 -23.87 7.52
CA LEU A 139 -6.54 -23.04 6.86
C LEU A 139 -6.34 -21.54 7.16
N ILE A 140 -5.96 -21.19 8.40
CA ILE A 140 -5.60 -19.81 8.76
C ILE A 140 -4.34 -19.37 8.00
N ALA A 141 -3.30 -20.21 7.95
CA ALA A 141 -2.05 -19.91 7.25
C ALA A 141 -2.27 -19.70 5.72
N ILE A 142 -3.05 -20.58 5.07
CA ILE A 142 -3.47 -20.43 3.66
C ILE A 142 -4.18 -19.09 3.46
N SER A 143 -5.11 -18.74 4.35
CA SER A 143 -5.91 -17.52 4.19
C SER A 143 -5.08 -16.23 4.21
N VAL A 144 -3.85 -16.27 4.73
CA VAL A 144 -2.94 -15.10 4.81
C VAL A 144 -1.73 -15.21 3.87
N GLY A 145 -1.74 -16.17 2.94
CA GLY A 145 -0.75 -16.30 1.87
C GLY A 145 0.30 -17.40 2.04
N PHE A 146 0.29 -18.18 3.12
CA PHE A 146 1.28 -19.25 3.32
C PHE A 146 0.82 -20.58 2.69
N PRO A 147 1.67 -21.25 1.88
CA PRO A 147 1.36 -22.57 1.36
C PRO A 147 1.40 -23.66 2.46
N VAL A 148 0.74 -24.78 2.16
CA VAL A 148 0.44 -25.86 3.12
C VAL A 148 1.68 -26.66 3.52
N ASP A 149 2.55 -26.94 2.56
CA ASP A 149 3.65 -27.92 2.64
C ASP A 149 5.01 -27.36 2.17
N SER A 150 5.05 -26.09 1.75
CA SER A 150 6.27 -25.38 1.34
C SER A 150 6.50 -24.08 2.13
N LEU A 151 7.65 -23.45 1.85
CA LEU A 151 7.97 -22.09 2.27
C LEU A 151 7.61 -21.12 1.15
N THR A 152 7.28 -19.88 1.52
CA THR A 152 7.22 -18.74 0.60
C THR A 152 8.64 -18.29 0.19
N GLU A 153 8.73 -17.50 -0.88
CA GLU A 153 10.01 -16.91 -1.30
C GLU A 153 10.58 -15.96 -0.23
N GLU A 154 9.74 -15.23 0.50
CA GLU A 154 10.17 -14.37 1.62
C GLU A 154 10.79 -15.18 2.77
N GLU A 155 10.20 -16.33 3.12
CA GLU A 155 10.75 -17.25 4.14
C GLU A 155 12.09 -17.85 3.72
N ILE A 156 12.25 -18.17 2.43
CA ILE A 156 13.50 -18.67 1.85
C ILE A 156 14.56 -17.57 1.86
N GLU A 157 14.24 -16.34 1.42
CA GLU A 157 15.16 -15.20 1.47
C GLU A 157 15.54 -14.80 2.91
N ALA A 158 14.65 -15.02 3.88
CA ALA A 158 14.91 -14.80 5.30
C ALA A 158 15.73 -15.92 5.96
N ASN A 159 15.98 -17.05 5.27
CA ASN A 159 16.72 -18.21 5.77
C ASN A 159 16.16 -18.76 7.09
N VAL A 160 14.82 -18.92 7.16
CA VAL A 160 14.10 -19.34 8.39
C VAL A 160 14.39 -20.78 8.85
N VAL A 161 15.03 -21.59 8.01
CA VAL A 161 15.52 -22.95 8.29
C VAL A 161 16.91 -23.14 7.67
N GLY A 162 17.74 -23.99 8.28
CA GLY A 162 19.11 -24.27 7.83
C GLY A 162 19.19 -25.10 6.53
N THR A 163 18.14 -25.85 6.17
CA THR A 163 18.07 -26.56 4.88
C THR A 163 16.64 -26.64 4.36
N ILE A 164 16.46 -26.36 3.07
CA ILE A 164 15.17 -26.48 2.37
C ILE A 164 14.89 -27.96 2.06
N GLY A 165 13.69 -28.40 2.39
CA GLY A 165 13.25 -29.80 2.31
C GLY A 165 13.64 -30.64 3.54
N GLY A 166 12.76 -31.57 3.91
CA GLY A 166 12.96 -32.47 5.05
C GLY A 166 12.30 -32.00 6.35
N ALA A 167 12.74 -32.59 7.47
CA ALA A 167 12.03 -32.49 8.75
C ALA A 167 12.09 -31.09 9.40
N GLU A 168 13.17 -30.32 9.18
CA GLU A 168 13.29 -28.96 9.72
C GLU A 168 12.21 -28.04 9.14
N GLN A 169 12.09 -27.99 7.81
CA GLN A 169 11.03 -27.26 7.10
C GLN A 169 9.63 -27.72 7.53
N ALA A 170 9.39 -29.03 7.63
CA ALA A 170 8.08 -29.55 8.02
C ALA A 170 7.69 -29.12 9.45
N ASN A 171 8.62 -29.16 10.40
CA ASN A 171 8.40 -28.70 11.77
C ASN A 171 8.23 -27.17 11.83
N TYR A 172 9.03 -26.41 11.07
CA TYR A 172 8.90 -24.96 10.97
C TYR A 172 7.53 -24.53 10.44
N ILE A 173 7.01 -25.20 9.40
CA ILE A 173 5.68 -24.93 8.83
C ILE A 173 4.59 -25.10 9.90
N VAL A 174 4.64 -26.16 10.69
CA VAL A 174 3.70 -26.38 11.81
C VAL A 174 3.84 -25.28 12.87
N VAL A 175 5.06 -24.95 13.29
CA VAL A 175 5.34 -23.89 14.29
C VAL A 175 4.83 -22.52 13.82
N ARG A 176 5.07 -22.16 12.57
CA ARG A 176 4.57 -20.93 11.92
C ARG A 176 3.06 -20.88 11.90
N ASN A 177 2.41 -21.96 11.46
CA ASN A 177 0.95 -22.04 11.37
C ASN A 177 0.31 -21.90 12.76
N HIS A 178 0.91 -22.52 13.80
CA HIS A 178 0.48 -22.35 15.19
C HIS A 178 0.58 -20.90 15.68
N ILE A 179 1.71 -20.22 15.43
CA ILE A 179 1.92 -18.81 15.82
C ILE A 179 0.89 -17.89 15.14
N LEU A 180 0.64 -18.12 13.84
CA LEU A 180 -0.39 -17.41 13.08
C LEU A 180 -1.79 -17.63 13.66
N ALA A 181 -2.19 -18.89 13.89
CA ALA A 181 -3.49 -19.24 14.44
C ALA A 181 -3.70 -18.65 15.85
N ARG A 182 -2.68 -18.77 16.71
CA ARG A 182 -2.68 -18.25 18.07
C ARG A 182 -2.91 -16.73 18.09
N TRP A 183 -2.19 -15.96 17.26
CA TRP A 183 -2.44 -14.51 17.16
C TRP A 183 -3.79 -14.18 16.49
N ARG A 184 -4.19 -14.88 15.43
CA ARG A 184 -5.47 -14.63 14.73
C ARG A 184 -6.71 -14.94 15.58
N SER A 185 -6.57 -15.76 16.62
CA SER A 185 -7.62 -16.00 17.62
C SER A 185 -7.90 -14.77 18.51
N ASN A 186 -6.86 -14.01 18.90
CA ASN A 186 -6.98 -12.75 19.63
C ASN A 186 -5.94 -11.72 19.14
N VAL A 187 -6.34 -10.95 18.12
CA VAL A 187 -5.51 -9.95 17.43
C VAL A 187 -5.32 -8.65 18.23
N ASP A 188 -6.03 -8.49 19.34
CA ASP A 188 -6.03 -7.25 20.13
C ASP A 188 -4.89 -7.22 21.16
N VAL A 189 -4.29 -8.38 21.42
CA VAL A 189 -3.21 -8.60 22.40
C VAL A 189 -1.89 -8.83 21.68
N TRP A 190 -0.78 -8.32 22.25
CA TRP A 190 0.56 -8.62 21.77
C TRP A 190 0.95 -10.06 22.13
N LEU A 191 1.08 -10.94 21.13
CA LEU A 191 1.63 -12.28 21.30
C LEU A 191 3.14 -12.19 21.54
N THR A 192 3.67 -12.79 22.61
CA THR A 192 5.11 -12.83 22.90
C THR A 192 5.73 -14.19 22.53
N PRO A 193 7.07 -14.32 22.41
CA PRO A 193 7.73 -15.60 22.15
C PRO A 193 7.42 -16.66 23.21
N GLU A 194 7.31 -16.27 24.48
CA GLU A 194 6.98 -17.17 25.60
C GLU A 194 5.56 -17.72 25.44
N HIS A 195 4.60 -16.86 25.05
CA HIS A 195 3.24 -17.28 24.74
C HIS A 195 3.17 -18.17 23.51
N ALA A 196 3.97 -17.92 22.47
CA ALA A 196 4.10 -18.81 21.32
C ALA A 196 4.63 -20.21 21.71
N LEU A 197 5.59 -20.26 22.64
CA LEU A 197 6.23 -21.50 23.09
C LEU A 197 5.33 -22.35 24.03
N GLN A 198 4.31 -21.78 24.69
CA GLN A 198 3.46 -22.47 25.68
C GLN A 198 2.77 -23.76 25.21
N SER A 199 2.66 -24.01 23.90
CA SER A 199 2.06 -25.21 23.32
C SER A 199 3.01 -25.97 22.39
N ILE A 200 4.28 -25.58 22.35
CA ILE A 200 5.31 -26.13 21.47
C ILE A 200 6.42 -26.77 22.33
N ARG A 201 6.94 -27.92 21.90
CA ARG A 201 8.02 -28.60 22.62
C ARG A 201 9.28 -27.75 22.65
N ALA A 202 9.98 -27.73 23.78
CA ALA A 202 11.21 -26.95 23.96
C ALA A 202 12.33 -27.30 22.95
N GLU A 203 12.34 -28.53 22.42
CA GLU A 203 13.24 -28.97 21.34
C GLU A 203 13.08 -28.17 20.02
N HIS A 204 11.94 -27.51 19.82
CA HIS A 204 11.67 -26.66 18.65
C HIS A 204 11.87 -25.16 18.94
N LYS A 205 12.42 -24.76 20.09
CA LYS A 205 12.54 -23.33 20.45
C LYS A 205 13.19 -22.49 19.34
N LEU A 206 14.25 -22.96 18.70
CA LEU A 206 14.93 -22.22 17.62
C LEU A 206 14.01 -21.98 16.41
N LEU A 207 13.10 -22.91 16.10
CA LEU A 207 12.08 -22.74 15.06
C LEU A 207 10.98 -21.76 15.49
N VAL A 208 10.63 -21.73 16.79
CA VAL A 208 9.72 -20.71 17.36
C VAL A 208 10.35 -19.32 17.26
N ASP A 209 11.62 -19.19 17.66
CA ASP A 209 12.35 -17.92 17.57
C ASP A 209 12.50 -17.47 16.10
N ALA A 210 12.79 -18.38 15.16
CA ALA A 210 12.85 -18.06 13.73
C ALA A 210 11.50 -17.63 13.15
N ALA A 211 10.44 -18.45 13.34
CA ALA A 211 9.10 -18.18 12.82
C ALA A 211 8.49 -16.91 13.44
N TYR A 212 8.61 -16.73 14.76
CA TYR A 212 8.10 -15.54 15.45
C TYR A 212 8.79 -14.26 14.94
N ASN A 213 10.12 -14.26 14.78
CA ASN A 213 10.83 -13.09 14.27
C ASN A 213 10.50 -12.83 12.80
N PHE A 214 10.41 -13.86 11.95
CA PHE A 214 9.96 -13.71 10.56
C PHE A 214 8.55 -13.08 10.49
N LEU A 215 7.58 -13.68 11.18
CA LEU A 215 6.18 -13.24 11.18
C LEU A 215 6.00 -11.85 11.79
N LEU A 216 6.83 -11.47 12.76
CA LEU A 216 6.81 -10.14 13.35
C LEU A 216 7.43 -9.08 12.43
N GLU A 217 8.58 -9.37 11.81
CA GLU A 217 9.29 -8.39 10.97
C GLU A 217 8.62 -8.15 9.61
N HIS A 218 7.92 -9.15 9.07
CA HIS A 218 7.07 -9.01 7.88
C HIS A 218 5.62 -8.60 8.24
N GLY A 219 5.31 -8.52 9.54
CA GLY A 219 4.05 -8.01 10.07
C GLY A 219 2.84 -8.91 9.84
N TYR A 220 3.01 -10.23 9.75
CA TYR A 220 1.91 -11.19 9.74
C TYR A 220 1.22 -11.34 11.11
N ILE A 221 1.92 -11.02 12.20
CA ILE A 221 1.42 -10.96 13.57
C ILE A 221 1.71 -9.60 14.23
N ASN A 222 1.05 -9.31 15.35
CA ASN A 222 1.29 -8.14 16.21
C ASN A 222 1.23 -6.77 15.50
N PHE A 223 0.48 -6.67 14.40
CA PHE A 223 0.29 -5.43 13.65
C PHE A 223 -1.01 -4.71 14.05
N GLY A 224 -1.13 -3.46 13.61
CA GLY A 224 -2.38 -2.70 13.63
C GLY A 224 -2.48 -1.67 14.74
N LEU A 225 -3.63 -1.64 15.43
CA LEU A 225 -4.12 -0.45 16.12
C LEU A 225 -4.71 -0.67 17.53
N ALA A 226 -4.86 -1.90 18.00
CA ALA A 226 -5.35 -2.18 19.35
C ALA A 226 -4.43 -1.57 20.44
N PRO A 227 -4.94 -1.17 21.62
CA PRO A 227 -4.15 -0.47 22.64
C PRO A 227 -2.88 -1.22 23.07
N ALA A 228 -3.00 -2.50 23.43
CA ALA A 228 -1.86 -3.33 23.85
C ALA A 228 -0.82 -3.52 22.72
N ILE A 229 -1.24 -3.49 21.45
CA ILE A 229 -0.33 -3.50 20.30
C ILE A 229 0.44 -2.17 20.21
N LYS A 230 -0.25 -1.03 20.35
CA LYS A 230 0.39 0.30 20.33
C LYS A 230 1.36 0.48 21.50
N GLU A 231 0.97 0.10 22.71
CA GLU A 231 1.80 0.17 23.91
C GLU A 231 3.08 -0.68 23.77
N ALA A 232 2.97 -1.91 23.28
CA ALA A 232 4.12 -2.79 23.06
C ALA A 232 5.03 -2.35 21.90
N GLN A 233 4.50 -1.62 20.90
CA GLN A 233 5.31 -0.95 19.87
C GLN A 233 6.07 0.24 20.48
N MET A 234 5.41 1.08 21.28
CA MET A 234 6.02 2.26 21.90
C MET A 234 7.11 1.89 22.93
N ALA A 235 6.87 0.87 23.77
CA ALA A 235 7.86 0.39 24.75
C ALA A 235 9.15 -0.18 24.13
N LYS A 236 9.16 -0.50 22.82
CA LYS A 236 10.37 -0.86 22.07
C LYS A 236 11.11 0.34 21.49
N HIS A 237 10.42 1.46 21.26
CA HIS A 237 10.99 2.65 20.63
C HIS A 237 12.03 3.35 21.54
N GLU A 238 11.98 3.14 22.86
CA GLU A 238 12.96 3.66 23.83
C GLU A 238 14.36 3.01 23.72
N ARG A 239 14.58 2.06 22.80
CA ARG A 239 15.84 1.30 22.69
C ARG A 239 16.44 1.35 21.28
N ALA A 240 17.41 2.27 21.14
CA ALA A 240 18.24 2.54 19.97
C ALA A 240 17.48 3.07 18.73
N GLU A 241 17.74 4.34 18.41
CA GLU A 241 17.26 4.98 17.18
C GLU A 241 17.86 4.30 15.95
N LYS A 242 17.02 3.86 15.01
CA LYS A 242 17.47 3.39 13.69
C LYS A 242 17.51 4.55 12.68
N ALA A 243 17.89 4.20 11.46
CA ALA A 243 17.97 5.09 10.30
C ALA A 243 16.69 5.93 10.06
N ASN A 244 16.86 6.99 9.27
CA ASN A 244 15.82 7.95 8.93
C ASN A 244 15.15 7.57 7.60
N VAL A 245 13.82 7.51 7.56
CA VAL A 245 13.04 7.14 6.37
C VAL A 245 12.07 8.25 5.98
N VAL A 246 12.15 8.71 4.73
CA VAL A 246 11.19 9.65 4.16
C VAL A 246 10.13 8.88 3.36
N VAL A 247 8.90 8.86 3.84
CA VAL A 247 7.76 8.23 3.15
C VAL A 247 7.06 9.28 2.30
N ILE A 248 6.79 8.96 1.04
CA ILE A 248 6.18 9.87 0.07
C ILE A 248 4.77 9.36 -0.23
N GLY A 249 3.77 10.15 0.15
CA GLY A 249 2.35 9.81 0.18
C GLY A 249 1.89 9.30 1.54
N ALA A 250 0.89 9.96 2.14
CA ALA A 250 0.13 9.49 3.30
C ALA A 250 -1.10 8.66 2.88
N GLY A 251 -1.00 7.96 1.74
CA GLY A 251 -1.96 6.92 1.34
C GLY A 251 -1.86 5.69 2.24
N LEU A 252 -2.81 4.75 2.10
CA LEU A 252 -2.89 3.55 2.96
C LEU A 252 -1.57 2.77 3.04
N ALA A 253 -0.84 2.61 1.93
CA ALA A 253 0.48 1.97 1.91
C ALA A 253 1.52 2.72 2.74
N GLY A 254 1.65 4.03 2.55
CA GLY A 254 2.62 4.87 3.26
C GLY A 254 2.33 4.98 4.75
N LEU A 255 1.06 5.08 5.16
CA LEU A 255 0.65 5.08 6.56
C LEU A 255 1.00 3.75 7.25
N VAL A 256 0.69 2.63 6.61
CA VAL A 256 0.95 1.29 7.15
C VAL A 256 2.45 1.02 7.27
N ALA A 257 3.22 1.35 6.23
CA ALA A 257 4.68 1.26 6.27
C ALA A 257 5.29 2.14 7.39
N ALA A 258 4.84 3.40 7.49
CA ALA A 258 5.32 4.33 8.51
C ALA A 258 5.02 3.84 9.94
N ARG A 259 3.80 3.32 10.19
CA ARG A 259 3.46 2.71 11.48
C ARG A 259 4.39 1.56 11.84
N GLN A 260 4.67 0.65 10.90
CA GLN A 260 5.58 -0.47 11.13
C GLN A 260 7.01 0.01 11.36
N LEU A 261 7.53 0.92 10.54
CA LEU A 261 8.86 1.48 10.68
C LEU A 261 9.07 2.18 12.04
N VAL A 262 8.10 2.98 12.51
CA VAL A 262 8.14 3.59 13.85
C VAL A 262 8.13 2.52 14.96
N GLY A 263 7.27 1.49 14.85
CA GLY A 263 7.24 0.35 15.79
C GLY A 263 8.48 -0.54 15.74
N MET A 264 9.24 -0.49 14.64
CA MET A 264 10.55 -1.11 14.48
C MET A 264 11.70 -0.21 14.96
N GLY A 265 11.45 1.04 15.40
CA GLY A 265 12.47 1.97 15.92
C GLY A 265 13.12 2.90 14.88
N PHE A 266 12.59 3.01 13.66
CA PHE A 266 13.03 3.99 12.68
C PHE A 266 12.49 5.38 12.98
N LYS A 267 13.28 6.41 12.64
CA LYS A 267 12.79 7.78 12.50
C LYS A 267 12.10 7.91 11.15
N VAL A 268 10.83 8.28 11.15
CA VAL A 268 10.02 8.41 9.94
C VAL A 268 9.49 9.83 9.81
N VAL A 269 9.41 10.34 8.58
CA VAL A 269 8.59 11.51 8.21
C VAL A 269 7.77 11.18 6.97
N ILE A 270 6.55 11.70 6.87
CA ILE A 270 5.67 11.46 5.72
C ILE A 270 5.39 12.79 5.00
N LEU A 271 5.60 12.81 3.69
CA LEU A 271 5.29 13.96 2.82
C LEU A 271 4.02 13.65 2.02
N GLU A 272 2.98 14.46 2.16
CA GLU A 272 1.71 14.29 1.46
C GLU A 272 1.37 15.56 0.69
N GLY A 273 1.07 15.43 -0.62
CA GLY A 273 0.77 16.57 -1.48
C GLY A 273 -0.57 17.24 -1.18
N ARG A 274 -1.51 16.49 -0.58
CA ARG A 274 -2.85 16.97 -0.20
C ARG A 274 -2.87 17.56 1.21
N ALA A 275 -3.90 18.36 1.50
CA ALA A 275 -4.27 18.79 2.86
C ALA A 275 -4.92 17.68 3.73
N ARG A 276 -4.74 16.39 3.40
CA ARG A 276 -5.34 15.25 4.12
C ARG A 276 -4.61 13.93 3.86
N PRO A 277 -4.69 12.93 4.76
CA PRO A 277 -4.20 11.58 4.52
C PRO A 277 -5.18 10.74 3.66
N GLY A 278 -4.83 9.48 3.41
CA GLY A 278 -5.67 8.43 2.82
C GLY A 278 -5.55 8.30 1.30
N GLY A 279 -5.24 9.39 0.60
CA GLY A 279 -5.08 9.39 -0.86
C GLY A 279 -6.34 8.89 -1.57
N ARG A 280 -6.30 7.68 -2.13
CA ARG A 280 -7.44 7.03 -2.81
C ARG A 280 -8.45 6.35 -1.88
N VAL A 281 -8.14 6.21 -0.58
CA VAL A 281 -9.18 6.00 0.44
C VAL A 281 -9.68 7.38 0.86
N LYS A 282 -11.00 7.58 0.77
CA LYS A 282 -11.65 8.88 1.00
C LYS A 282 -13.14 8.71 1.27
N THR A 283 -13.55 8.97 2.50
CA THR A 283 -14.94 9.23 2.87
C THR A 283 -15.18 10.75 2.82
N ARG A 284 -16.36 11.20 2.38
CA ARG A 284 -16.80 12.60 2.47
C ARG A 284 -18.07 12.66 3.31
N MET A 285 -18.05 13.43 4.40
CA MET A 285 -19.25 13.67 5.22
C MET A 285 -20.17 14.66 4.50
N MET A 286 -21.28 14.15 3.96
CA MET A 286 -22.33 14.93 3.33
C MET A 286 -23.34 15.36 4.40
N LYS A 287 -23.78 16.62 4.36
CA LYS A 287 -24.72 17.22 5.32
C LYS A 287 -25.62 18.25 4.63
N GLY A 288 -26.87 18.35 5.06
CA GLY A 288 -27.85 19.37 4.67
C GLY A 288 -29.24 18.98 5.17
N GLU A 289 -30.20 19.91 5.25
CA GLU A 289 -31.62 19.63 5.58
C GLU A 289 -31.87 18.67 6.79
N GLY A 290 -30.98 18.70 7.80
CA GLY A 290 -31.04 17.81 8.97
C GLY A 290 -30.50 16.40 8.75
N VAL A 291 -30.25 15.97 7.50
CA VAL A 291 -29.64 14.67 7.17
C VAL A 291 -28.11 14.74 7.09
N VAL A 292 -27.46 13.63 7.46
CA VAL A 292 -25.99 13.46 7.45
C VAL A 292 -25.67 12.06 6.93
N ALA A 293 -24.65 11.93 6.07
CA ALA A 293 -24.18 10.63 5.58
C ALA A 293 -22.67 10.61 5.31
N ALA A 294 -22.01 9.49 5.61
CA ALA A 294 -20.65 9.17 5.22
C ALA A 294 -20.59 8.54 3.82
N ALA A 295 -19.98 9.21 2.84
CA ALA A 295 -19.89 8.75 1.45
C ALA A 295 -18.47 8.32 1.05
N ASP A 296 -18.23 7.02 0.81
CA ASP A 296 -16.95 6.52 0.29
C ASP A 296 -16.83 6.77 -1.22
N VAL A 297 -16.32 7.95 -1.55
CA VAL A 297 -15.99 8.41 -2.90
C VAL A 297 -14.68 7.84 -3.43
N GLY A 298 -13.84 7.27 -2.55
CA GLY A 298 -12.65 6.48 -2.89
C GLY A 298 -12.88 4.97 -2.80
N GLY A 299 -11.88 4.23 -2.32
CA GLY A 299 -12.00 2.80 -2.00
C GLY A 299 -13.09 2.52 -0.96
N SER A 300 -14.06 1.67 -1.32
CA SER A 300 -15.31 1.49 -0.56
C SER A 300 -15.57 0.09 0.00
N VAL A 301 -15.09 -0.97 -0.65
CA VAL A 301 -15.43 -2.36 -0.30
C VAL A 301 -14.22 -3.08 0.31
N LEU A 302 -14.43 -3.80 1.41
CA LEU A 302 -13.50 -4.82 1.88
C LEU A 302 -13.86 -6.13 1.17
N THR A 303 -13.11 -6.45 0.12
CA THR A 303 -13.23 -7.68 -0.67
C THR A 303 -12.65 -8.85 0.13
N GLY A 304 -13.52 -9.62 0.78
CA GLY A 304 -13.12 -10.69 1.68
C GLY A 304 -12.60 -10.19 3.02
N ILE A 305 -12.67 -11.05 4.04
CA ILE A 305 -12.36 -10.70 5.44
C ILE A 305 -11.51 -11.73 6.21
N ASN A 306 -11.31 -12.94 5.68
CA ASN A 306 -10.55 -13.98 6.40
C ASN A 306 -9.04 -13.69 6.36
N GLY A 307 -8.51 -13.49 5.14
CA GLY A 307 -7.11 -13.07 4.93
C GLY A 307 -6.86 -11.58 5.20
N ASN A 308 -7.85 -10.77 4.85
CA ASN A 308 -7.73 -9.32 4.68
C ASN A 308 -7.28 -8.59 5.96
N PRO A 309 -6.13 -7.90 5.96
CA PRO A 309 -5.65 -7.17 7.13
C PRO A 309 -6.58 -6.03 7.56
N LEU A 310 -7.43 -5.51 6.68
CA LEU A 310 -8.46 -4.52 7.05
C LEU A 310 -9.59 -5.14 7.89
N GLY A 311 -9.85 -6.44 7.74
CA GLY A 311 -10.73 -7.20 8.65
C GLY A 311 -10.14 -7.34 10.06
N VAL A 312 -8.81 -7.44 10.17
CA VAL A 312 -8.09 -7.39 11.45
C VAL A 312 -8.19 -6.01 12.08
N LEU A 313 -7.92 -4.92 11.31
CA LEU A 313 -8.09 -3.56 11.82
C LEU A 313 -9.53 -3.28 12.24
N ALA A 314 -10.53 -3.78 11.51
CA ALA A 314 -11.94 -3.62 11.88
C ALA A 314 -12.23 -4.25 13.25
N ARG A 315 -11.73 -5.46 13.52
CA ARG A 315 -11.85 -6.11 14.83
C ARG A 315 -11.17 -5.30 15.94
N GLN A 316 -9.90 -4.92 15.74
CA GLN A 316 -9.11 -4.14 16.71
C GLN A 316 -9.69 -2.75 17.03
N LEU A 317 -10.47 -2.18 16.12
CA LEU A 317 -11.14 -0.88 16.29
C LEU A 317 -12.62 -1.03 16.74
N GLY A 318 -13.10 -2.25 16.97
CA GLY A 318 -14.51 -2.52 17.33
C GLY A 318 -15.52 -2.16 16.23
N LEU A 319 -15.09 -2.08 14.97
CA LEU A 319 -15.92 -1.63 13.86
C LEU A 319 -16.84 -2.77 13.38
N PRO A 320 -18.16 -2.54 13.28
CA PRO A 320 -19.07 -3.52 12.71
C PRO A 320 -18.78 -3.72 11.21
N LEU A 321 -18.95 -4.96 10.74
CA LEU A 321 -18.84 -5.32 9.33
C LEU A 321 -20.25 -5.50 8.75
N HIS A 322 -20.67 -4.63 7.83
CA HIS A 322 -21.91 -4.82 7.09
C HIS A 322 -21.64 -5.65 5.83
N LYS A 323 -22.01 -6.93 5.84
CA LYS A 323 -21.96 -7.78 4.63
C LYS A 323 -22.79 -7.12 3.52
N VAL A 324 -22.19 -6.97 2.34
CA VAL A 324 -22.94 -6.59 1.13
C VAL A 324 -23.90 -7.73 0.76
N ARG A 325 -25.21 -7.43 0.76
CA ARG A 325 -26.26 -8.40 0.43
C ARG A 325 -26.14 -8.91 -1.01
N ASP A 326 -26.33 -10.21 -1.20
CA ASP A 326 -26.40 -10.90 -2.51
C ASP A 326 -27.62 -10.51 -3.40
N ILE A 327 -28.24 -9.35 -3.15
CA ILE A 327 -29.45 -8.88 -3.85
C ILE A 327 -29.11 -7.60 -4.61
N CYS A 328 -28.96 -7.75 -5.93
CA CYS A 328 -28.91 -6.68 -6.92
C CYS A 328 -30.10 -6.87 -7.88
N PRO A 329 -31.21 -6.14 -7.76
CA PRO A 329 -32.23 -6.10 -8.80
C PRO A 329 -31.74 -5.25 -9.98
N LEU A 330 -31.97 -5.74 -11.20
CA LEU A 330 -31.66 -5.01 -12.42
C LEU A 330 -32.95 -4.38 -13.01
N TYR A 331 -32.86 -3.13 -13.43
CA TYR A 331 -33.98 -2.37 -14.02
C TYR A 331 -33.73 -2.04 -15.49
N LEU A 332 -34.79 -2.12 -16.28
CA LEU A 332 -34.85 -1.61 -17.65
C LEU A 332 -35.00 -0.07 -17.67
N PRO A 333 -34.77 0.60 -18.81
CA PRO A 333 -34.94 2.06 -18.95
C PRO A 333 -36.34 2.59 -18.63
N ASP A 334 -37.38 1.74 -18.74
CA ASP A 334 -38.76 2.06 -18.37
C ASP A 334 -39.08 1.81 -16.87
N GLY A 335 -38.06 1.44 -16.09
CA GLY A 335 -38.15 1.14 -14.66
C GLY A 335 -38.68 -0.25 -14.30
N GLN A 336 -39.08 -1.08 -15.27
CA GLN A 336 -39.46 -2.47 -14.99
C GLN A 336 -38.26 -3.30 -14.51
N THR A 337 -38.50 -4.27 -13.64
CA THR A 337 -37.48 -5.25 -13.26
C THR A 337 -37.20 -6.21 -14.41
N VAL A 338 -35.93 -6.50 -14.68
CA VAL A 338 -35.53 -7.60 -15.57
C VAL A 338 -36.12 -8.91 -15.04
N ASP A 339 -36.64 -9.76 -15.93
CA ASP A 339 -37.15 -11.07 -15.55
C ASP A 339 -36.01 -12.02 -15.13
N SER A 340 -36.23 -12.77 -14.05
CA SER A 340 -35.20 -13.62 -13.43
C SER A 340 -34.75 -14.82 -14.26
N GLU A 341 -35.53 -15.29 -15.24
CA GLU A 341 -35.11 -16.36 -16.16
C GLU A 341 -34.31 -15.80 -17.35
N ILE A 342 -34.60 -14.56 -17.77
CA ILE A 342 -33.72 -13.82 -18.70
C ILE A 342 -32.39 -13.48 -18.02
N ASP A 343 -32.44 -12.97 -16.78
CA ASP A 343 -31.31 -12.59 -15.93
C ASP A 343 -30.26 -13.72 -15.86
N SER A 344 -30.64 -14.85 -15.24
CA SER A 344 -29.75 -16.02 -15.12
C SER A 344 -29.39 -16.69 -16.46
N ARG A 345 -30.16 -16.50 -17.54
CA ARG A 345 -29.79 -17.03 -18.87
C ARG A 345 -28.66 -16.24 -19.51
N VAL A 346 -28.68 -14.90 -19.40
CA VAL A 346 -27.62 -14.05 -19.94
C VAL A 346 -26.38 -14.08 -19.05
N GLU A 347 -26.53 -14.10 -17.72
CA GLU A 347 -25.44 -14.34 -16.76
C GLU A 347 -24.66 -15.63 -17.10
N VAL A 348 -25.37 -16.76 -17.22
CA VAL A 348 -24.77 -18.05 -17.61
C VAL A 348 -24.17 -18.00 -19.02
N SER A 349 -24.66 -17.13 -19.91
CA SER A 349 -24.12 -16.98 -21.26
C SER A 349 -22.87 -16.09 -21.30
N PHE A 350 -22.81 -15.05 -20.48
CA PHE A 350 -21.64 -14.19 -20.24
C PHE A 350 -20.49 -14.98 -19.61
N ASN A 351 -20.76 -15.74 -18.55
CA ASN A 351 -19.76 -16.61 -17.94
C ASN A 351 -19.24 -17.65 -18.95
N LYS A 352 -20.12 -18.19 -19.81
CA LYS A 352 -19.73 -19.05 -20.95
C LYS A 352 -18.91 -18.35 -22.05
N LEU A 353 -18.88 -17.01 -22.13
CA LEU A 353 -17.97 -16.29 -23.03
C LEU A 353 -16.57 -16.21 -22.39
N LEU A 354 -16.46 -15.82 -21.12
CA LEU A 354 -15.21 -15.83 -20.36
C LEU A 354 -14.56 -17.24 -20.36
N ASP A 355 -15.37 -18.28 -20.13
CA ASP A 355 -15.02 -19.70 -20.25
C ASP A 355 -14.35 -20.09 -21.57
N ARG A 356 -14.69 -19.42 -22.68
CA ARG A 356 -14.15 -19.68 -24.01
C ARG A 356 -12.88 -18.87 -24.25
N VAL A 357 -12.84 -17.63 -23.76
CA VAL A 357 -11.62 -16.80 -23.75
C VAL A 357 -10.51 -17.49 -22.95
N CYS A 358 -10.80 -18.04 -21.78
CA CYS A 358 -9.81 -18.76 -20.97
C CYS A 358 -9.27 -20.03 -21.67
N LYS A 359 -10.10 -20.72 -22.44
CA LYS A 359 -9.69 -21.88 -23.26
C LYS A 359 -8.86 -21.48 -24.48
N LEU A 360 -9.21 -20.35 -25.12
CA LEU A 360 -8.42 -19.76 -26.20
C LEU A 360 -7.04 -19.30 -25.70
N ARG A 361 -6.99 -18.63 -24.54
CA ARG A 361 -5.73 -18.27 -23.85
C ARG A 361 -4.85 -19.49 -23.66
N GLN A 362 -5.38 -20.59 -23.11
CA GLN A 362 -4.60 -21.79 -22.84
C GLN A 362 -3.93 -22.33 -24.13
N ALA A 363 -4.71 -22.48 -25.21
CA ALA A 363 -4.18 -22.90 -26.50
C ALA A 363 -3.13 -21.92 -27.07
N MET A 364 -3.36 -20.61 -26.99
CA MET A 364 -2.42 -19.60 -27.50
C MET A 364 -1.10 -19.52 -26.70
N ILE A 365 -1.12 -19.79 -25.39
CA ILE A 365 0.07 -19.90 -24.56
C ILE A 365 0.89 -21.15 -24.95
N GLU A 366 0.22 -22.26 -25.23
CA GLU A 366 0.86 -23.51 -25.67
C GLU A 366 1.46 -23.40 -27.08
N GLU A 367 0.73 -22.80 -28.04
CA GLU A 367 1.07 -22.79 -29.47
C GLU A 367 1.86 -21.56 -29.94
N VAL A 368 1.53 -20.35 -29.48
CA VAL A 368 1.94 -19.07 -30.14
C VAL A 368 2.93 -18.25 -29.31
N LYS A 369 2.88 -18.33 -27.97
CA LYS A 369 3.87 -17.78 -27.00
C LYS A 369 4.20 -16.28 -27.03
N SER A 370 3.66 -15.50 -27.97
CA SER A 370 4.22 -14.16 -28.30
C SER A 370 3.19 -13.11 -28.75
N VAL A 371 1.91 -13.47 -28.92
CA VAL A 371 0.86 -12.54 -29.34
C VAL A 371 -0.21 -12.47 -28.26
N ASP A 372 -0.18 -11.39 -27.47
CA ASP A 372 -1.31 -11.00 -26.62
C ASP A 372 -2.38 -10.28 -27.46
N VAL A 373 -3.63 -10.38 -27.03
CA VAL A 373 -4.82 -9.85 -27.72
C VAL A 373 -5.65 -9.11 -26.68
N ASN A 374 -6.42 -8.09 -27.07
CA ASN A 374 -7.33 -7.47 -26.12
C ASN A 374 -8.55 -8.36 -25.81
N LEU A 375 -8.93 -8.42 -24.54
CA LEU A 375 -10.06 -9.21 -24.04
C LEU A 375 -11.37 -8.94 -24.80
N GLY A 376 -11.64 -7.66 -25.12
CA GLY A 376 -12.87 -7.23 -25.79
C GLY A 376 -13.05 -7.83 -27.19
N THR A 377 -11.98 -7.94 -27.96
CA THR A 377 -12.00 -8.55 -29.31
C THR A 377 -12.34 -10.04 -29.22
N ALA A 378 -11.76 -10.75 -28.25
CA ALA A 378 -12.05 -12.17 -28.05
C ALA A 378 -13.49 -12.42 -27.57
N LEU A 379 -13.98 -11.59 -26.63
CA LEU A 379 -15.36 -11.66 -26.15
C LEU A 379 -16.37 -11.40 -27.28
N GLU A 380 -16.20 -10.35 -28.08
CA GLU A 380 -17.15 -10.01 -29.16
C GLU A 380 -17.09 -11.03 -30.32
N ALA A 381 -15.90 -11.56 -30.64
CA ALA A 381 -15.76 -12.65 -31.61
C ALA A 381 -16.53 -13.92 -31.17
N PHE A 382 -16.41 -14.33 -29.90
CA PHE A 382 -17.19 -15.45 -29.38
C PHE A 382 -18.69 -15.12 -29.26
N ARG A 383 -19.05 -13.88 -28.93
CA ARG A 383 -20.44 -13.43 -28.84
C ARG A 383 -21.13 -13.57 -30.20
N HIS A 384 -20.50 -13.11 -31.29
CA HIS A 384 -20.96 -13.33 -32.66
C HIS A 384 -20.99 -14.80 -33.05
N ALA A 385 -19.89 -15.55 -32.84
CA ALA A 385 -19.76 -16.94 -33.29
C ALA A 385 -20.81 -17.87 -32.66
N TYR A 386 -21.21 -17.60 -31.41
CA TYR A 386 -22.22 -18.36 -30.68
C TYR A 386 -23.60 -17.67 -30.61
N LYS A 387 -23.80 -16.54 -31.32
CA LYS A 387 -25.04 -15.76 -31.35
C LYS A 387 -25.60 -15.44 -29.96
N VAL A 388 -24.72 -14.99 -29.06
CA VAL A 388 -25.09 -14.67 -27.68
C VAL A 388 -25.74 -13.29 -27.63
N ALA A 389 -26.91 -13.22 -26.98
CA ALA A 389 -27.65 -11.99 -26.72
C ALA A 389 -27.96 -11.16 -27.99
N GLU A 390 -28.53 -11.79 -29.02
CA GLU A 390 -28.97 -11.07 -30.23
C GLU A 390 -30.30 -10.34 -30.05
N GLU A 391 -31.14 -10.76 -29.10
CA GLU A 391 -32.37 -10.03 -28.74
C GLU A 391 -32.04 -8.72 -27.99
N PRO A 392 -32.75 -7.59 -28.22
CA PRO A 392 -32.39 -6.29 -27.65
C PRO A 392 -32.28 -6.28 -26.12
N GLN A 393 -33.24 -6.90 -25.42
CA GLN A 393 -33.23 -6.97 -23.95
C GLN A 393 -32.05 -7.81 -23.43
N GLU A 394 -31.73 -8.93 -24.09
CA GLU A 394 -30.55 -9.72 -23.74
C GLU A 394 -29.25 -8.95 -24.01
N ARG A 395 -29.20 -8.17 -25.11
CA ARG A 395 -28.03 -7.33 -25.44
C ARG A 395 -27.80 -6.24 -24.40
N MET A 396 -28.85 -5.59 -23.91
CA MET A 396 -28.78 -4.60 -22.84
C MET A 396 -28.25 -5.21 -21.54
N LEU A 397 -28.73 -6.41 -21.19
CA LEU A 397 -28.27 -7.14 -20.01
C LEU A 397 -26.81 -7.63 -20.16
N LEU A 398 -26.42 -8.15 -21.32
CA LEU A 398 -25.02 -8.49 -21.59
C LEU A 398 -24.12 -7.24 -21.50
N ASN A 399 -24.57 -6.10 -22.03
CA ASN A 399 -23.87 -4.82 -21.87
C ASN A 399 -23.73 -4.41 -20.40
N TRP A 400 -24.69 -4.73 -19.53
CA TRP A 400 -24.58 -4.49 -18.09
C TRP A 400 -23.49 -5.37 -17.44
N HIS A 401 -23.44 -6.66 -17.74
CA HIS A 401 -22.34 -7.53 -17.26
C HIS A 401 -20.97 -7.09 -17.78
N LEU A 402 -20.89 -6.69 -19.06
CA LEU A 402 -19.66 -6.13 -19.65
C LEU A 402 -19.25 -4.81 -18.98
N ALA A 403 -20.21 -3.94 -18.64
CA ALA A 403 -19.95 -2.73 -17.87
C ALA A 403 -19.45 -3.03 -16.44
N ASN A 404 -19.96 -4.10 -15.81
CA ASN A 404 -19.50 -4.53 -14.49
C ASN A 404 -18.05 -5.08 -14.54
N LEU A 405 -17.66 -5.74 -15.62
CA LEU A 405 -16.27 -6.17 -15.86
C LEU A 405 -15.33 -4.97 -16.11
N GLU A 406 -15.79 -3.96 -16.86
CA GLU A 406 -15.07 -2.68 -17.04
C GLU A 406 -15.00 -1.84 -15.76
N TYR A 407 -15.98 -1.97 -14.86
CA TYR A 407 -15.96 -1.42 -13.50
C TYR A 407 -14.88 -2.09 -12.64
N ALA A 408 -14.88 -3.42 -12.57
CA ALA A 408 -13.91 -4.18 -11.77
C ALA A 408 -12.46 -3.80 -12.15
N ASN A 409 -12.17 -3.73 -13.45
CA ASN A 409 -10.86 -3.36 -13.99
C ASN A 409 -10.62 -1.83 -14.12
N ALA A 410 -11.63 -1.00 -13.85
CA ALA A 410 -11.67 0.44 -14.17
C ALA A 410 -11.18 0.80 -15.60
N SER A 411 -11.42 -0.06 -16.59
CA SER A 411 -10.83 0.09 -17.92
C SER A 411 -11.68 -0.59 -18.99
N LEU A 412 -11.52 -0.16 -20.24
CA LEU A 412 -12.16 -0.79 -21.39
C LEU A 412 -11.57 -2.19 -21.63
N MET A 413 -12.42 -3.17 -21.96
CA MET A 413 -11.94 -4.51 -22.33
C MET A 413 -11.05 -4.52 -23.59
N SER A 414 -11.06 -3.45 -24.41
CA SER A 414 -10.14 -3.23 -25.52
C SER A 414 -8.69 -2.97 -25.06
N ASN A 415 -8.49 -2.65 -23.78
CA ASN A 415 -7.20 -2.29 -23.20
C ASN A 415 -6.64 -3.42 -22.32
N LEU A 416 -7.48 -4.36 -21.88
CA LEU A 416 -7.12 -5.47 -21.00
C LEU A 416 -6.44 -6.61 -21.76
N SER A 417 -5.34 -7.13 -21.20
CA SER A 417 -4.65 -8.31 -21.71
C SER A 417 -5.56 -9.54 -21.64
N MET A 418 -5.86 -10.19 -22.76
CA MET A 418 -6.58 -11.47 -22.75
C MET A 418 -5.78 -12.55 -22.01
N ALA A 419 -4.45 -12.47 -22.07
CA ALA A 419 -3.56 -13.39 -21.38
C ALA A 419 -3.57 -13.21 -19.85
N TYR A 420 -3.65 -11.98 -19.34
CA TYR A 420 -3.28 -11.67 -17.94
C TYR A 420 -4.25 -10.75 -17.15
N TRP A 421 -5.43 -10.41 -17.65
CA TRP A 421 -6.38 -9.53 -16.93
C TRP A 421 -6.89 -10.10 -15.58
N ASP A 422 -6.94 -11.42 -15.45
CA ASP A 422 -7.44 -12.21 -14.31
C ASP A 422 -6.30 -12.91 -13.54
N GLN A 423 -5.08 -12.37 -13.62
CA GLN A 423 -3.89 -13.00 -13.02
C GLN A 423 -3.92 -13.04 -11.48
N ASP A 424 -4.73 -12.20 -10.85
CA ASP A 424 -4.95 -12.14 -9.40
C ASP A 424 -6.12 -13.00 -8.88
N ASP A 425 -6.99 -13.54 -9.75
CA ASP A 425 -8.09 -14.45 -9.37
C ASP A 425 -7.65 -15.64 -8.47
N PRO A 426 -6.48 -16.29 -8.67
CA PRO A 426 -6.02 -17.37 -7.81
C PRO A 426 -5.74 -16.96 -6.35
N TYR A 427 -5.71 -15.67 -6.05
CA TYR A 427 -5.40 -15.10 -4.74
C TYR A 427 -6.64 -14.48 -4.04
N GLU A 428 -7.86 -14.60 -4.59
CA GLU A 428 -9.07 -13.97 -4.03
C GLU A 428 -9.22 -14.24 -2.51
N MET A 429 -9.31 -13.17 -1.72
CA MET A 429 -9.42 -13.28 -0.27
C MET A 429 -10.79 -13.82 0.15
N GLY A 430 -10.78 -15.01 0.77
CA GLY A 430 -12.01 -15.63 1.27
C GLY A 430 -12.75 -14.85 2.36
N GLY A 431 -14.05 -15.12 2.47
CA GLY A 431 -14.98 -14.46 3.38
C GLY A 431 -16.00 -13.60 2.65
N ASP A 432 -16.95 -13.01 3.37
CA ASP A 432 -17.92 -12.09 2.78
C ASP A 432 -17.25 -10.75 2.39
N HIS A 433 -17.80 -10.09 1.37
CA HIS A 433 -17.45 -8.70 1.08
C HIS A 433 -18.24 -7.75 2.00
N CYS A 434 -17.59 -6.73 2.54
CA CYS A 434 -18.18 -5.84 3.56
C CYS A 434 -18.00 -4.35 3.26
N PHE A 435 -18.99 -3.57 3.69
CA PHE A 435 -18.87 -2.12 3.94
C PHE A 435 -18.55 -1.86 5.42
N ILE A 436 -17.88 -0.75 5.71
CA ILE A 436 -17.67 -0.24 7.07
C ILE A 436 -18.68 0.89 7.35
N PRO A 437 -19.55 0.76 8.37
CA PRO A 437 -20.42 1.85 8.79
C PRO A 437 -19.61 3.07 9.24
N GLY A 438 -20.01 4.26 8.77
CA GLY A 438 -19.25 5.51 8.94
C GLY A 438 -18.11 5.72 7.94
N GLY A 439 -17.80 4.75 7.07
CA GLY A 439 -16.87 4.88 5.95
C GLY A 439 -15.40 4.59 6.27
N ASN A 440 -14.65 4.22 5.22
CA ASN A 440 -13.28 3.70 5.32
C ASN A 440 -12.21 4.73 5.75
N ASP A 441 -12.50 6.03 5.73
CA ASP A 441 -11.62 7.07 6.28
C ASP A 441 -11.37 6.89 7.78
N THR A 442 -12.22 6.14 8.50
CA THR A 442 -11.92 5.72 9.87
C THR A 442 -10.61 4.93 9.98
N PHE A 443 -10.29 4.02 9.06
CA PHE A 443 -8.97 3.37 9.07
C PHE A 443 -7.84 4.38 8.86
N ILE A 444 -8.02 5.32 7.93
CA ILE A 444 -7.02 6.34 7.60
C ILE A 444 -6.74 7.24 8.79
N ARG A 445 -7.79 7.76 9.44
CA ARG A 445 -7.67 8.55 10.66
C ARG A 445 -6.92 7.79 11.75
N GLU A 446 -7.33 6.56 12.07
CA GLU A 446 -6.72 5.79 13.15
C GLU A 446 -5.28 5.30 12.83
N LEU A 447 -4.94 5.08 11.56
CA LEU A 447 -3.57 4.81 11.09
C LEU A 447 -2.67 6.07 11.10
N SER A 448 -3.23 7.24 10.79
CA SER A 448 -2.52 8.53 10.72
C SER A 448 -2.24 9.17 12.07
N LYS A 449 -2.92 8.73 13.14
CA LYS A 449 -2.64 9.18 14.51
C LYS A 449 -1.18 8.91 14.88
N ASP A 450 -0.60 9.90 15.55
CA ASP A 450 0.74 9.84 16.14
C ASP A 450 1.88 9.68 15.11
N LEU A 451 1.59 9.92 13.81
CA LEU A 451 2.59 9.94 12.73
C LEU A 451 2.95 11.38 12.32
N PRO A 452 4.24 11.71 12.11
CA PRO A 452 4.68 13.02 11.63
C PRO A 452 4.43 13.17 10.12
N ILE A 453 3.23 13.65 9.78
CA ILE A 453 2.80 13.90 8.39
C ILE A 453 2.88 15.40 8.09
N PHE A 454 3.66 15.76 7.06
CA PHE A 454 3.70 17.08 6.47
C PHE A 454 2.75 17.11 5.26
N TYR A 455 1.56 17.65 5.48
CA TYR A 455 0.57 17.93 4.44
C TYR A 455 1.01 19.10 3.54
N GLU A 456 0.42 19.17 2.35
CA GLU A 456 0.72 20.22 1.36
C GLU A 456 2.22 20.28 1.03
N ARG A 457 2.83 19.09 0.92
CA ARG A 457 4.20 18.85 0.47
C ARG A 457 4.19 17.95 -0.76
N THR A 458 3.86 18.55 -1.89
CA THR A 458 4.06 17.95 -3.19
C THR A 458 5.54 17.75 -3.42
N VAL A 459 5.98 16.49 -3.54
CA VAL A 459 7.35 16.12 -3.91
C VAL A 459 7.57 16.42 -5.38
N ASP A 460 8.73 16.99 -5.70
CA ASP A 460 9.13 17.43 -7.04
C ASP A 460 10.43 16.76 -7.52
N SER A 461 11.39 16.45 -6.63
CA SER A 461 12.62 15.70 -6.96
C SER A 461 13.02 14.71 -5.86
N ILE A 462 13.37 13.49 -6.25
CA ILE A 462 13.87 12.40 -5.40
C ILE A 462 15.32 12.12 -5.78
N ARG A 463 16.27 12.58 -4.97
CA ARG A 463 17.70 12.37 -5.19
C ARG A 463 18.24 11.30 -4.25
N TYR A 464 19.04 10.37 -4.77
CA TYR A 464 19.54 9.23 -3.99
C TYR A 464 20.96 8.82 -4.38
N GLY A 465 21.72 8.30 -3.41
CA GLY A 465 23.10 7.91 -3.64
C GLY A 465 23.74 7.16 -2.46
N VAL A 466 25.07 7.07 -2.47
CA VAL A 466 25.83 6.32 -1.46
C VAL A 466 25.64 6.86 -0.04
N ASP A 467 25.34 8.14 0.11
CA ASP A 467 25.20 8.81 1.41
C ASP A 467 23.77 8.82 1.98
N GLY A 468 22.74 8.50 1.18
CA GLY A 468 21.33 8.56 1.61
C GLY A 468 20.37 9.01 0.51
N VAL A 469 19.31 9.72 0.93
CA VAL A 469 18.30 10.34 0.07
C VAL A 469 18.10 11.82 0.43
N ILE A 470 17.77 12.62 -0.58
CA ILE A 470 17.36 14.02 -0.45
C ILE A 470 16.10 14.21 -1.28
N ILE A 471 14.99 14.51 -0.63
CA ILE A 471 13.67 14.72 -1.24
C ILE A 471 13.38 16.21 -1.25
N TYR A 472 13.15 16.77 -2.43
CA TYR A 472 12.66 18.13 -2.59
C TYR A 472 11.15 18.10 -2.71
N ALA A 473 10.49 18.90 -1.88
CA ALA A 473 9.04 18.98 -1.85
C ALA A 473 8.60 20.43 -1.58
N SER A 474 8.01 21.06 -2.59
CA SER A 474 7.40 22.39 -2.47
C SER A 474 8.39 23.45 -1.97
N GLY A 475 9.63 23.38 -2.47
CA GLY A 475 10.73 24.28 -2.09
C GLY A 475 11.43 23.95 -0.77
N GLN A 476 11.06 22.85 -0.09
CA GLN A 476 11.72 22.38 1.13
C GLN A 476 12.53 21.11 0.87
N GLU A 477 13.65 20.95 1.59
CA GLU A 477 14.57 19.81 1.46
C GLU A 477 14.43 18.87 2.68
N PHE A 478 14.15 17.59 2.43
CA PHE A 478 14.02 16.55 3.45
C PHE A 478 15.11 15.49 3.24
N ARG A 479 15.94 15.23 4.26
CA ARG A 479 17.02 14.23 4.20
C ARG A 479 16.64 12.96 4.94
N GLY A 480 17.12 11.83 4.45
CA GLY A 480 17.02 10.54 5.13
C GLY A 480 18.09 9.57 4.67
N ASP A 481 18.15 8.41 5.31
CA ASP A 481 18.97 7.29 4.87
C ASP A 481 18.30 6.55 3.70
N MET A 482 16.96 6.44 3.73
CA MET A 482 16.16 5.75 2.74
C MET A 482 14.85 6.52 2.46
N ALA A 483 14.25 6.30 1.30
CA ALA A 483 12.91 6.80 0.97
C ALA A 483 11.97 5.65 0.59
N LEU A 484 10.68 5.81 0.89
CA LEU A 484 9.62 4.92 0.42
C LEU A 484 8.65 5.72 -0.44
N CYS A 485 8.65 5.44 -1.75
CA CYS A 485 7.74 6.06 -2.71
C CYS A 485 6.41 5.30 -2.74
N THR A 486 5.30 5.97 -2.43
CA THR A 486 3.94 5.37 -2.47
C THR A 486 2.98 6.13 -3.40
N VAL A 487 3.52 6.97 -4.29
CA VAL A 487 2.73 7.75 -5.25
C VAL A 487 2.02 6.83 -6.25
N PRO A 488 0.77 7.14 -6.67
CA PRO A 488 0.04 6.30 -7.63
C PRO A 488 0.75 6.16 -8.98
N LEU A 489 0.54 5.03 -9.66
CA LEU A 489 1.12 4.75 -10.98
C LEU A 489 0.82 5.85 -12.01
N GLY A 490 -0.36 6.50 -11.96
CA GLY A 490 -0.67 7.65 -12.81
C GLY A 490 0.29 8.85 -12.62
N VAL A 491 0.80 9.08 -11.41
CA VAL A 491 1.80 10.14 -11.12
C VAL A 491 3.17 9.75 -11.68
N LEU A 492 3.57 8.48 -11.58
CA LEU A 492 4.79 7.96 -12.20
C LEU A 492 4.73 8.03 -13.72
N LYS A 493 3.60 7.60 -14.33
CA LYS A 493 3.33 7.72 -15.77
C LYS A 493 3.38 9.16 -16.27
N LYS A 494 2.90 10.11 -15.47
CA LYS A 494 2.90 11.54 -15.80
C LYS A 494 4.31 12.16 -15.78
N GLY A 495 5.26 11.57 -15.06
CA GLY A 495 6.61 12.11 -14.89
C GLY A 495 6.66 13.35 -14.01
N SER A 496 5.71 13.51 -13.08
CA SER A 496 5.60 14.69 -12.20
C SER A 496 6.70 14.80 -11.12
N ILE A 497 7.58 13.80 -11.01
CA ILE A 497 8.66 13.75 -10.03
C ILE A 497 9.97 13.40 -10.75
N GLU A 498 10.99 14.25 -10.60
CA GLU A 498 12.35 13.98 -11.05
C GLU A 498 12.98 12.89 -10.17
N PHE A 499 13.68 11.92 -10.76
CA PHE A 499 14.54 10.98 -10.03
C PHE A 499 16.00 11.26 -10.42
N VAL A 500 16.88 11.42 -9.45
CA VAL A 500 18.32 11.68 -9.67
C VAL A 500 19.19 10.71 -8.86
N PRO A 501 19.89 9.74 -9.50
CA PRO A 501 19.85 9.39 -10.92
C PRO A 501 18.46 8.96 -11.43
N GLU A 502 18.29 8.88 -12.75
CA GLU A 502 17.04 8.39 -13.35
C GLU A 502 16.66 6.97 -12.89
N LEU A 503 15.36 6.69 -12.92
CA LEU A 503 14.82 5.34 -12.76
C LEU A 503 15.43 4.37 -13.79
N PRO A 504 15.82 3.14 -13.39
CA PRO A 504 16.30 2.11 -14.31
C PRO A 504 15.31 1.84 -15.45
N GLN A 505 15.81 1.61 -16.66
CA GLN A 505 14.97 1.50 -17.86
C GLN A 505 13.87 0.44 -17.71
N ARG A 506 14.17 -0.75 -17.18
CA ARG A 506 13.19 -1.81 -16.89
C ARG A 506 12.00 -1.34 -16.05
N LYS A 507 12.23 -0.46 -15.05
CA LYS A 507 11.17 0.15 -14.22
C LYS A 507 10.40 1.24 -14.99
N LYS A 508 11.08 2.06 -15.79
CA LYS A 508 10.41 3.02 -16.69
C LYS A 508 9.51 2.30 -17.69
N ASP A 509 9.95 1.17 -18.25
CA ASP A 509 9.17 0.37 -19.19
C ASP A 509 7.94 -0.26 -18.51
N ALA A 510 8.07 -0.80 -17.29
CA ALA A 510 6.94 -1.32 -16.52
C ALA A 510 5.91 -0.22 -16.15
N VAL A 511 6.39 0.97 -15.76
CA VAL A 511 5.54 2.15 -15.55
C VAL A 511 4.77 2.52 -16.82
N GLN A 512 5.34 2.33 -18.01
CA GLN A 512 4.63 2.58 -19.27
C GLN A 512 3.69 1.43 -19.67
N ARG A 513 4.10 0.16 -19.53
CA ARG A 513 3.31 -1.03 -19.88
C ARG A 513 2.04 -1.19 -19.03
N LEU A 514 2.13 -1.09 -17.70
CA LEU A 514 0.98 -1.30 -16.83
C LEU A 514 -0.18 -0.37 -17.19
N GLY A 515 -1.40 -0.89 -17.14
CA GLY A 515 -2.60 -0.07 -17.25
C GLY A 515 -2.79 0.81 -16.02
N TYR A 516 -3.37 1.99 -16.21
CA TYR A 516 -3.90 2.79 -15.10
C TYR A 516 -5.28 3.33 -15.50
N GLY A 517 -6.29 2.86 -14.78
CA GLY A 517 -7.71 2.96 -15.14
C GLY A 517 -8.40 4.23 -14.63
N LEU A 518 -9.68 4.32 -14.96
CA LEU A 518 -10.57 5.39 -14.56
C LEU A 518 -11.96 4.87 -14.20
N LEU A 519 -12.25 4.88 -12.91
CA LEU A 519 -13.57 4.70 -12.31
C LEU A 519 -13.96 6.00 -11.58
N ASN A 520 -15.21 6.42 -11.73
CA ASN A 520 -15.75 7.58 -11.03
C ASN A 520 -17.10 7.27 -10.34
N LYS A 521 -17.50 8.15 -9.42
CA LYS A 521 -18.69 8.03 -8.57
C LYS A 521 -19.49 9.34 -8.53
N VAL A 522 -20.81 9.23 -8.43
CA VAL A 522 -21.72 10.32 -8.00
C VAL A 522 -22.35 9.91 -6.67
N ALA A 523 -22.04 10.62 -5.59
CA ALA A 523 -22.70 10.46 -4.30
C ALA A 523 -23.88 11.45 -4.19
N LEU A 524 -25.06 10.97 -3.79
CA LEU A 524 -26.29 11.76 -3.66
C LEU A 524 -26.95 11.51 -2.30
N LEU A 525 -27.01 12.55 -1.47
CA LEU A 525 -27.74 12.56 -0.19
C LEU A 525 -29.14 13.13 -0.45
N PHE A 526 -30.17 12.38 -0.08
CA PHE A 526 -31.58 12.76 -0.27
C PHE A 526 -32.26 13.15 1.07
N PRO A 527 -33.47 13.73 1.07
CA PRO A 527 -34.18 14.02 2.32
C PRO A 527 -34.69 12.73 3.02
N TYR A 528 -34.97 11.67 2.27
CA TYR A 528 -35.41 10.37 2.77
C TYR A 528 -34.98 9.22 1.84
N ASN A 529 -34.96 8.00 2.37
CA ASN A 529 -34.71 6.79 1.57
C ASN A 529 -36.00 6.39 0.83
N PHE A 530 -36.02 6.55 -0.49
CA PHE A 530 -37.14 6.16 -1.36
C PHE A 530 -36.96 4.80 -2.04
N TRP A 531 -35.76 4.21 -1.98
CA TRP A 531 -35.43 2.93 -2.63
C TRP A 531 -35.59 1.70 -1.70
N GLY A 532 -35.72 1.93 -0.39
CA GLY A 532 -35.92 0.91 0.64
C GLY A 532 -34.64 0.51 1.39
N GLY A 533 -34.80 -0.16 2.53
CA GLY A 533 -33.70 -0.60 3.39
C GLY A 533 -33.16 -2.00 3.10
N GLU A 534 -33.79 -2.75 2.18
CA GLU A 534 -33.54 -4.19 1.95
C GLU A 534 -32.51 -4.50 0.86
N ILE A 535 -32.06 -3.50 0.12
CA ILE A 535 -31.06 -3.64 -0.95
C ILE A 535 -29.84 -2.79 -0.65
N ASP A 536 -28.66 -3.37 -0.87
CA ASP A 536 -27.36 -2.67 -0.80
C ASP A 536 -26.86 -2.27 -2.19
N THR A 537 -27.40 -2.88 -3.24
CA THR A 537 -27.03 -2.63 -4.64
C THR A 537 -28.25 -2.72 -5.55
N PHE A 538 -28.25 -2.01 -6.68
CA PHE A 538 -29.17 -2.25 -7.82
C PHE A 538 -28.57 -1.75 -9.13
N GLY A 539 -28.95 -2.37 -10.25
CA GLY A 539 -28.43 -2.04 -11.58
C GLY A 539 -29.48 -1.39 -12.50
N HIS A 540 -28.97 -0.66 -13.50
CA HIS A 540 -29.75 -0.01 -14.55
C HIS A 540 -29.16 -0.38 -15.93
N LEU A 541 -30.01 -0.92 -16.81
CA LEU A 541 -29.66 -1.29 -18.18
C LEU A 541 -29.85 -0.09 -19.11
N THR A 542 -29.04 -0.01 -20.18
CA THR A 542 -29.14 1.04 -21.19
C THR A 542 -29.11 0.45 -22.60
N GLU A 543 -29.91 1.04 -23.50
CA GLU A 543 -29.89 0.73 -24.94
C GLU A 543 -28.59 1.22 -25.60
N ASN A 544 -27.96 2.27 -25.05
CA ASN A 544 -26.74 2.84 -25.60
C ASN A 544 -25.50 2.08 -25.11
N SER A 545 -25.08 1.08 -25.90
CA SER A 545 -23.87 0.26 -25.64
C SER A 545 -22.60 1.09 -25.44
N SER A 546 -22.45 2.23 -26.11
CA SER A 546 -21.29 3.14 -25.97
C SER A 546 -21.27 3.95 -24.66
N MET A 547 -22.32 3.81 -23.86
CA MET A 547 -22.49 4.39 -22.52
C MET A 547 -22.86 3.32 -21.49
N ARG A 548 -22.57 2.03 -21.74
CA ARG A 548 -22.99 0.91 -20.87
C ARG A 548 -22.58 1.04 -19.40
N GLY A 549 -21.46 1.73 -19.12
CA GLY A 549 -20.96 2.01 -17.77
C GLY A 549 -21.46 3.32 -17.15
N GLU A 550 -22.41 4.03 -17.77
CA GLU A 550 -22.96 5.29 -17.25
C GLU A 550 -24.07 5.03 -16.23
N PHE A 551 -23.74 5.24 -14.94
CA PHE A 551 -24.68 5.07 -13.81
C PHE A 551 -25.34 3.68 -13.78
N PHE A 552 -24.61 2.68 -14.28
CA PHE A 552 -25.11 1.32 -14.53
C PHE A 552 -25.37 0.53 -13.23
N LEU A 553 -24.70 0.90 -12.15
CA LEU A 553 -24.78 0.24 -10.85
C LEU A 553 -24.81 1.31 -9.75
N PHE A 554 -25.76 1.14 -8.82
CA PHE A 554 -25.96 1.97 -7.65
C PHE A 554 -25.65 1.17 -6.39
N TYR A 555 -24.95 1.79 -5.44
CA TYR A 555 -24.84 1.30 -4.07
C TYR A 555 -25.76 2.10 -3.15
N SER A 556 -26.56 1.38 -2.37
CA SER A 556 -27.38 1.89 -1.29
C SER A 556 -26.56 1.94 -0.01
N TYR A 557 -26.30 3.16 0.48
CA TYR A 557 -25.51 3.39 1.68
C TYR A 557 -26.40 3.65 2.91
N SER A 558 -27.73 3.46 2.80
CA SER A 558 -28.68 3.71 3.89
C SER A 558 -28.40 2.90 5.16
N SER A 559 -27.87 1.68 5.00
CA SER A 559 -27.55 0.78 6.11
C SER A 559 -26.24 1.10 6.83
N VAL A 560 -25.36 1.92 6.23
CA VAL A 560 -23.95 2.07 6.66
C VAL A 560 -23.48 3.52 6.82
N SER A 561 -24.03 4.47 6.07
CA SER A 561 -23.55 5.86 6.08
C SER A 561 -24.11 6.74 7.19
N GLY A 562 -25.16 6.28 7.89
CA GLY A 562 -25.94 7.07 8.84
C GLY A 562 -27.08 7.89 8.23
N GLY A 563 -27.27 7.87 6.91
CA GLY A 563 -28.35 8.62 6.25
C GLY A 563 -28.75 8.07 4.87
N PRO A 564 -29.79 8.65 4.24
CA PRO A 564 -30.30 8.26 2.93
C PRO A 564 -29.35 8.67 1.79
N LEU A 565 -28.32 7.86 1.58
CA LEU A 565 -27.27 8.08 0.58
C LEU A 565 -27.29 7.00 -0.52
N LEU A 566 -27.20 7.43 -1.78
CA LEU A 566 -26.88 6.58 -2.93
C LEU A 566 -25.50 6.95 -3.50
N ILE A 567 -24.78 5.95 -4.02
CA ILE A 567 -23.59 6.12 -4.86
C ILE A 567 -23.86 5.51 -6.23
N ALA A 568 -23.89 6.31 -7.31
CA ALA A 568 -23.93 5.81 -8.68
C ALA A 568 -22.50 5.66 -9.25
N LEU A 569 -22.22 4.55 -9.92
CA LEU A 569 -20.90 4.23 -10.48
C LEU A 569 -20.78 4.61 -11.96
N VAL A 570 -19.59 5.05 -12.39
CA VAL A 570 -19.30 5.45 -13.78
C VAL A 570 -18.01 4.78 -14.26
N ALA A 571 -18.14 3.86 -15.23
CA ALA A 571 -17.06 2.99 -15.72
C ALA A 571 -16.91 3.03 -17.26
N GLY A 572 -15.80 2.47 -17.77
CA GLY A 572 -15.51 2.38 -19.21
C GLY A 572 -15.51 3.74 -19.92
N ASP A 573 -15.99 3.78 -21.16
CA ASP A 573 -16.07 5.01 -21.98
C ASP A 573 -16.88 6.12 -21.31
N ALA A 574 -17.87 5.77 -20.49
CA ALA A 574 -18.66 6.74 -19.76
C ALA A 574 -17.80 7.49 -18.72
N ALA A 575 -16.83 6.83 -18.08
CA ALA A 575 -15.95 7.46 -17.09
C ALA A 575 -15.06 8.55 -17.71
N VAL A 576 -14.58 8.33 -18.94
CA VAL A 576 -13.77 9.30 -19.70
C VAL A 576 -14.61 10.52 -20.10
N LYS A 577 -15.83 10.29 -20.60
CA LYS A 577 -16.79 11.35 -20.97
C LYS A 577 -17.29 12.13 -19.74
N PHE A 578 -17.41 11.45 -18.60
CA PHE A 578 -17.84 12.03 -17.32
C PHE A 578 -16.83 13.01 -16.72
N GLU A 579 -15.52 12.83 -16.97
CA GLU A 579 -14.49 13.80 -16.54
C GLU A 579 -14.72 15.21 -17.12
N THR A 580 -15.25 15.33 -18.35
CA THR A 580 -15.54 16.63 -18.98
C THR A 580 -16.96 17.14 -18.74
N MET A 581 -17.88 16.29 -18.26
CA MET A 581 -19.25 16.66 -17.92
C MET A 581 -19.29 17.59 -16.69
N SER A 582 -20.26 18.52 -16.64
CA SER A 582 -20.51 19.32 -15.43
C SER A 582 -21.16 18.46 -14.33
N PRO A 583 -20.96 18.77 -13.02
CA PRO A 583 -21.61 18.03 -11.95
C PRO A 583 -23.14 18.17 -11.96
N VAL A 584 -23.66 19.33 -12.41
CA VAL A 584 -25.10 19.57 -12.54
C VAL A 584 -25.73 18.64 -13.56
N GLU A 585 -25.11 18.46 -14.74
CA GLU A 585 -25.60 17.53 -15.74
C GLU A 585 -25.40 16.07 -15.30
N SER A 586 -24.29 15.77 -14.59
CA SER A 586 -24.07 14.45 -13.98
C SER A 586 -25.19 14.08 -13.01
N VAL A 587 -25.56 14.99 -12.09
CA VAL A 587 -26.63 14.78 -11.12
C VAL A 587 -27.99 14.70 -11.81
N LYS A 588 -28.28 15.59 -12.75
CA LYS A 588 -29.52 15.57 -13.54
C LYS A 588 -29.72 14.23 -14.24
N ARG A 589 -28.70 13.68 -14.91
CA ARG A 589 -28.81 12.40 -15.64
C ARG A 589 -28.91 11.19 -14.71
N VAL A 590 -28.34 11.25 -13.49
CA VAL A 590 -28.64 10.25 -12.44
C VAL A 590 -30.09 10.36 -11.96
N LEU A 591 -30.62 11.57 -11.77
CA LEU A 591 -32.01 11.78 -11.35
C LEU A 591 -33.01 11.37 -12.44
N GLU A 592 -32.69 11.56 -13.72
CA GLU A 592 -33.49 11.04 -14.85
C GLU A 592 -33.62 9.50 -14.76
N ILE A 593 -32.52 8.77 -14.52
CA ILE A 593 -32.51 7.32 -14.32
C ILE A 593 -33.32 6.92 -13.07
N LEU A 594 -33.08 7.56 -11.92
CA LEU A 594 -33.80 7.24 -10.68
C LEU A 594 -35.31 7.52 -10.82
N ARG A 595 -35.69 8.62 -11.47
CA ARG A 595 -37.10 8.95 -11.76
C ARG A 595 -37.72 7.92 -12.69
N GLY A 596 -37.03 7.49 -13.75
CA GLY A 596 -37.44 6.38 -14.61
C GLY A 596 -37.65 5.06 -13.83
N ILE A 597 -36.77 4.74 -12.89
CA ILE A 597 -36.89 3.52 -12.07
C ILE A 597 -38.06 3.60 -11.07
N PHE A 598 -38.25 4.73 -10.38
CA PHE A 598 -39.13 4.79 -9.21
C PHE A 598 -40.50 5.45 -9.44
N HIS A 599 -40.63 6.42 -10.36
CA HIS A 599 -41.92 7.07 -10.65
C HIS A 599 -42.99 6.08 -11.18
N PRO A 600 -42.68 5.12 -12.09
CA PRO A 600 -43.67 4.12 -12.53
C PRO A 600 -44.15 3.19 -11.40
N LYS A 601 -43.44 3.14 -10.27
CA LYS A 601 -43.79 2.38 -9.07
C LYS A 601 -44.62 3.19 -8.06
N GLY A 602 -45.02 4.42 -8.43
CA GLY A 602 -45.73 5.36 -7.55
C GLY A 602 -44.83 6.05 -6.51
N ILE A 603 -43.51 5.89 -6.61
CA ILE A 603 -42.54 6.43 -5.65
C ILE A 603 -41.98 7.74 -6.20
N VAL A 604 -42.24 8.85 -5.50
CA VAL A 604 -41.69 10.16 -5.88
C VAL A 604 -40.20 10.23 -5.50
N VAL A 605 -39.35 10.49 -6.50
CA VAL A 605 -37.92 10.76 -6.29
C VAL A 605 -37.70 12.27 -6.07
N PRO A 606 -37.31 12.69 -4.84
CA PRO A 606 -36.98 14.08 -4.55
C PRO A 606 -35.66 14.47 -5.20
N ASP A 607 -35.38 15.77 -5.29
CA ASP A 607 -34.03 16.26 -5.60
C ASP A 607 -33.07 16.00 -4.43
N PRO A 608 -31.75 15.89 -4.68
CA PRO A 608 -30.77 15.58 -3.65
C PRO A 608 -30.42 16.84 -2.86
N VAL A 609 -30.46 16.71 -1.53
CA VAL A 609 -30.01 17.71 -0.54
C VAL A 609 -28.56 18.15 -0.81
N LYS A 610 -27.72 17.19 -1.20
CA LYS A 610 -26.32 17.44 -1.58
C LYS A 610 -25.83 16.37 -2.53
N ALA A 611 -24.98 16.75 -3.48
CA ALA A 611 -24.34 15.82 -4.41
C ALA A 611 -22.83 16.08 -4.55
N VAL A 612 -22.06 15.01 -4.80
CA VAL A 612 -20.62 15.07 -5.05
C VAL A 612 -20.27 14.16 -6.21
N CYS A 613 -19.58 14.70 -7.22
CA CYS A 613 -19.07 13.93 -8.35
C CYS A 613 -17.53 13.83 -8.27
N THR A 614 -16.96 12.63 -8.38
CA THR A 614 -15.49 12.48 -8.40
C THR A 614 -14.90 12.81 -9.78
N ARG A 615 -13.62 13.19 -9.80
CA ARG A 615 -12.85 13.49 -11.02
C ARG A 615 -11.43 12.90 -10.92
N TRP A 616 -11.34 11.59 -10.65
CA TRP A 616 -10.08 10.90 -10.33
C TRP A 616 -9.01 10.99 -11.43
N GLY A 617 -9.42 11.14 -12.69
CA GLY A 617 -8.52 11.35 -13.84
C GLY A 617 -7.91 12.75 -13.91
N LYS A 618 -8.62 13.76 -13.39
CA LYS A 618 -8.14 15.16 -13.32
C LYS A 618 -7.40 15.50 -12.02
N ASP A 619 -7.58 14.71 -10.96
CA ASP A 619 -6.85 14.87 -9.70
C ASP A 619 -5.34 14.63 -9.90
N CYS A 620 -4.55 15.68 -9.72
CA CYS A 620 -3.11 15.70 -10.00
C CYS A 620 -2.27 14.82 -9.07
N PHE A 621 -2.84 14.32 -7.98
CA PHE A 621 -2.17 13.38 -7.07
C PHE A 621 -2.53 11.92 -7.37
N THR A 622 -3.29 11.65 -8.44
CA THR A 622 -3.67 10.29 -8.87
C THR A 622 -3.61 10.05 -10.38
N TYR A 623 -4.15 10.96 -11.20
CA TYR A 623 -4.32 10.80 -12.66
C TYR A 623 -5.04 9.49 -13.08
N GLY A 624 -6.08 9.08 -12.35
CA GLY A 624 -6.83 7.83 -12.55
C GLY A 624 -7.16 7.12 -11.23
N SER A 625 -7.87 5.99 -11.29
CA SER A 625 -8.36 5.27 -10.10
C SER A 625 -7.37 4.22 -9.58
N TYR A 626 -6.97 3.24 -10.39
CA TYR A 626 -6.12 2.12 -9.99
C TYR A 626 -5.53 1.38 -11.20
N SER A 627 -4.53 0.51 -10.98
CA SER A 627 -3.88 -0.22 -12.07
C SER A 627 -4.75 -1.35 -12.67
N TYR A 628 -4.41 -1.76 -13.90
CA TYR A 628 -4.93 -2.96 -14.54
C TYR A 628 -3.83 -3.59 -15.43
N VAL A 629 -3.94 -4.88 -15.78
CA VAL A 629 -2.97 -5.51 -16.69
C VAL A 629 -3.36 -5.20 -18.14
N ALA A 630 -2.63 -4.29 -18.75
CA ALA A 630 -2.86 -3.86 -20.13
C ALA A 630 -2.32 -4.86 -21.16
N VAL A 631 -2.81 -4.80 -22.39
CA VAL A 631 -2.29 -5.62 -23.50
C VAL A 631 -0.78 -5.42 -23.65
N GLY A 632 -0.02 -6.53 -23.63
CA GLY A 632 1.45 -6.51 -23.69
C GLY A 632 2.15 -6.18 -22.36
N SER A 633 1.41 -6.11 -21.26
CA SER A 633 1.91 -6.13 -19.87
C SER A 633 1.61 -7.50 -19.24
N SER A 634 2.25 -7.82 -18.12
CA SER A 634 1.98 -9.01 -17.31
C SER A 634 2.00 -8.67 -15.82
N GLY A 635 1.64 -9.63 -14.96
CA GLY A 635 1.80 -9.46 -13.50
C GLY A 635 3.24 -9.14 -13.08
N ASP A 636 4.24 -9.52 -13.88
CA ASP A 636 5.66 -9.27 -13.59
C ASP A 636 6.02 -7.77 -13.61
N ASP A 637 5.23 -6.94 -14.29
CA ASP A 637 5.41 -5.49 -14.24
C ASP A 637 5.09 -4.90 -12.85
N TYR A 638 4.21 -5.55 -12.06
CA TYR A 638 3.97 -5.17 -10.66
C TYR A 638 5.19 -5.48 -9.77
N ASP A 639 5.84 -6.62 -9.99
CA ASP A 639 7.07 -7.00 -9.27
C ASP A 639 8.20 -6.02 -9.63
N ILE A 640 8.37 -5.73 -10.92
CA ILE A 640 9.32 -4.72 -11.42
C ILE A 640 9.04 -3.35 -10.81
N LEU A 641 7.77 -2.97 -10.61
CA LEU A 641 7.45 -1.69 -9.98
C LEU A 641 7.71 -1.69 -8.46
N ALA A 642 7.67 -2.84 -7.79
CA ALA A 642 8.11 -2.99 -6.40
C ALA A 642 9.63 -2.89 -6.20
N GLU A 643 10.46 -3.33 -7.16
CA GLU A 643 11.94 -3.41 -7.02
C GLU A 643 12.58 -2.13 -6.43
N SER A 644 13.31 -2.26 -5.31
CA SER A 644 14.05 -1.12 -4.75
C SER A 644 15.20 -0.68 -5.67
N ILE A 645 15.53 0.61 -5.66
CA ILE A 645 16.58 1.20 -6.50
C ILE A 645 17.68 1.88 -5.66
N GLY A 646 18.84 2.10 -6.30
CA GLY A 646 19.99 2.73 -5.66
C GLY A 646 20.56 1.91 -4.50
N ASP A 647 20.68 0.58 -4.66
CA ASP A 647 21.14 -0.33 -3.59
C ASP A 647 20.21 -0.30 -2.35
N GLY A 648 18.90 -0.28 -2.55
CA GLY A 648 17.93 -0.14 -1.46
C GLY A 648 18.03 1.22 -0.76
N ARG A 649 18.13 2.30 -1.54
CA ARG A 649 17.97 3.69 -1.05
C ARG A 649 16.56 4.22 -1.29
N VAL A 650 15.88 3.80 -2.37
CA VAL A 650 14.48 4.15 -2.65
C VAL A 650 13.66 2.88 -2.89
N PHE A 651 12.60 2.71 -2.12
CA PHE A 651 11.67 1.58 -2.12
C PHE A 651 10.31 1.99 -2.71
N PHE A 652 9.47 1.03 -3.11
CA PHE A 652 8.19 1.30 -3.77
C PHE A 652 7.04 0.46 -3.18
N ALA A 653 5.99 1.12 -2.71
CA ALA A 653 4.76 0.48 -2.22
C ALA A 653 3.49 1.11 -2.83
N GLY A 654 2.33 0.49 -2.60
CA GLY A 654 1.04 0.86 -3.21
C GLY A 654 0.44 -0.28 -4.02
N GLU A 655 -0.84 -0.17 -4.39
CA GLU A 655 -1.56 -1.26 -5.09
C GLU A 655 -0.89 -1.67 -6.41
N ALA A 656 -0.39 -0.71 -7.20
CA ALA A 656 0.40 -0.99 -8.41
C ALA A 656 1.81 -1.57 -8.15
N THR A 657 2.12 -2.03 -6.93
CA THR A 657 3.35 -2.77 -6.59
C THR A 657 3.06 -4.16 -6.02
N ASN A 658 1.81 -4.63 -6.11
CA ASN A 658 1.38 -5.90 -5.54
C ASN A 658 0.69 -6.78 -6.60
N LYS A 659 1.43 -7.77 -7.11
CA LYS A 659 0.98 -8.70 -8.16
C LYS A 659 -0.19 -9.57 -7.76
N GLN A 660 -0.24 -10.01 -6.49
CA GLN A 660 -1.31 -10.89 -5.98
C GLN A 660 -2.59 -10.11 -5.66
N TYR A 661 -2.47 -8.81 -5.37
CA TYR A 661 -3.58 -7.98 -4.88
C TYR A 661 -3.58 -6.56 -5.51
N PRO A 662 -3.48 -6.41 -6.85
CA PRO A 662 -3.47 -5.11 -7.50
C PRO A 662 -4.80 -4.37 -7.29
N ALA A 663 -4.85 -3.08 -7.62
CA ALA A 663 -6.04 -2.22 -7.51
C ALA A 663 -6.70 -2.05 -6.12
N THR A 664 -6.33 -2.84 -5.12
CA THR A 664 -7.10 -2.98 -3.86
C THR A 664 -6.52 -2.19 -2.68
N MET A 665 -7.38 -1.90 -1.70
CA MET A 665 -6.95 -1.33 -0.41
C MET A 665 -6.07 -2.32 0.37
N HIS A 666 -6.35 -3.62 0.31
CA HIS A 666 -5.57 -4.62 1.05
C HIS A 666 -4.20 -4.89 0.40
N GLY A 667 -4.06 -4.83 -0.93
CA GLY A 667 -2.76 -4.89 -1.61
C GLY A 667 -1.90 -3.65 -1.37
N ALA A 668 -2.52 -2.46 -1.26
CA ALA A 668 -1.85 -1.26 -0.79
C ALA A 668 -1.37 -1.39 0.68
N PHE A 669 -2.18 -1.98 1.57
CA PHE A 669 -1.77 -2.29 2.94
C PHE A 669 -0.56 -3.26 2.94
N LEU A 670 -0.66 -4.39 2.24
CA LEU A 670 0.35 -5.45 2.23
C LEU A 670 1.69 -4.99 1.62
N SER A 671 1.67 -4.19 0.55
CA SER A 671 2.91 -3.61 -0.01
C SER A 671 3.58 -2.62 0.96
N GLY A 672 2.81 -1.89 1.77
CA GLY A 672 3.37 -1.06 2.86
C GLY A 672 4.07 -1.90 3.94
N MET A 673 3.51 -3.05 4.30
CA MET A 673 4.12 -4.01 5.24
C MET A 673 5.42 -4.60 4.68
N ARG A 674 5.37 -5.09 3.43
CA ARG A 674 6.52 -5.65 2.70
C ARG A 674 7.68 -4.66 2.61
N GLU A 675 7.42 -3.39 2.28
CA GLU A 675 8.51 -2.41 2.21
C GLU A 675 9.06 -2.01 3.59
N ALA A 676 8.26 -2.03 4.65
CA ALA A 676 8.81 -1.87 6.01
C ALA A 676 9.79 -3.01 6.36
N ALA A 677 9.47 -4.25 6.00
CA ALA A 677 10.34 -5.41 6.17
C ALA A 677 11.61 -5.33 5.30
N ASN A 678 11.48 -4.93 4.03
CA ASN A 678 12.63 -4.72 3.13
C ASN A 678 13.56 -3.60 3.64
N ILE A 679 13.01 -2.48 4.14
CA ILE A 679 13.78 -1.39 4.74
C ILE A 679 14.50 -1.87 6.02
N LEU A 680 13.84 -2.66 6.88
CA LEU A 680 14.49 -3.29 8.04
C LEU A 680 15.64 -4.23 7.62
N ARG A 681 15.42 -5.04 6.59
CA ARG A 681 16.40 -5.99 6.04
C ARG A 681 17.63 -5.28 5.46
N VAL A 682 17.43 -4.20 4.69
CA VAL A 682 18.53 -3.37 4.15
C VAL A 682 19.23 -2.60 5.26
N ALA A 683 18.52 -2.04 6.24
CA ALA A 683 19.12 -1.38 7.40
C ALA A 683 20.02 -2.33 8.21
N LYS A 684 19.57 -3.57 8.47
CA LYS A 684 20.39 -4.62 9.11
C LYS A 684 21.67 -4.89 8.30
N ARG A 685 21.56 -5.14 6.98
CA ARG A 685 22.72 -5.38 6.10
C ARG A 685 23.70 -4.20 6.08
N ARG A 686 23.20 -2.96 6.05
CA ARG A 686 24.03 -1.73 6.08
C ARG A 686 24.71 -1.54 7.45
N SER A 687 24.01 -1.84 8.55
CA SER A 687 24.60 -1.81 9.89
C SER A 687 25.71 -2.86 10.07
N LEU A 688 25.51 -4.08 9.55
CA LEU A 688 26.54 -5.12 9.55
C LEU A 688 27.76 -4.71 8.72
N SER A 689 27.55 -4.20 7.49
CA SER A 689 28.66 -3.67 6.69
C SER A 689 29.42 -2.52 7.38
N LEU A 690 28.76 -1.74 8.23
CA LEU A 690 29.41 -0.72 9.06
C LEU A 690 30.18 -1.32 10.24
N THR A 691 29.65 -2.34 10.95
CA THR A 691 30.41 -3.01 12.01
C THR A 691 31.59 -3.81 11.46
N ASP A 692 31.45 -4.46 10.29
CA ASP A 692 32.54 -5.19 9.65
C ASP A 692 33.63 -4.23 9.14
N LYS A 693 33.23 -3.08 8.58
CA LYS A 693 34.17 -2.00 8.25
C LYS A 693 34.84 -1.43 9.50
N VAL A 694 34.11 -1.16 10.58
CA VAL A 694 34.68 -0.62 11.82
C VAL A 694 35.59 -1.63 12.52
N ASN A 695 35.25 -2.91 12.54
CA ASN A 695 36.12 -3.95 13.10
C ASN A 695 37.40 -4.09 12.26
N ASN A 696 37.29 -4.20 10.93
CA ASN A 696 38.46 -4.26 10.05
C ASN A 696 39.28 -2.96 10.08
N ASP A 697 38.66 -1.78 10.14
CA ASP A 697 39.38 -0.51 10.29
C ASP A 697 40.02 -0.35 11.67
N ILE A 698 39.43 -0.88 12.75
CA ILE A 698 40.07 -0.91 14.07
C ILE A 698 41.26 -1.87 14.06
N GLU A 699 41.09 -3.10 13.60
CA GLU A 699 42.19 -4.09 13.54
C GLU A 699 43.31 -3.65 12.60
N GLU A 700 43.02 -3.15 11.38
CA GLU A 700 44.06 -2.70 10.44
C GLU A 700 44.72 -1.37 10.82
N HIS A 701 43.98 -0.41 11.39
CA HIS A 701 44.52 0.92 11.70
C HIS A 701 45.31 0.91 13.02
N ASP A 702 44.89 0.11 14.01
CA ASP A 702 45.66 -0.08 15.25
C ASP A 702 47.01 -0.75 14.94
N ASP A 703 47.03 -1.78 14.07
CA ASP A 703 48.24 -2.50 13.69
C ASP A 703 49.30 -1.67 12.95
N LEU A 704 48.92 -0.84 11.95
CA LEU A 704 49.92 0.05 11.31
C LEU A 704 50.35 1.17 12.25
N THR A 705 49.47 1.63 13.14
CA THR A 705 49.83 2.70 14.10
C THR A 705 50.92 2.22 15.05
N LYS A 706 50.79 1.02 15.62
CA LYS A 706 51.79 0.37 16.50
C LYS A 706 53.17 0.25 15.87
N LEU A 707 53.27 -0.09 14.58
CA LEU A 707 54.56 -0.16 13.88
C LEU A 707 55.33 1.17 13.95
N TYR A 708 54.60 2.29 13.97
CA TYR A 708 55.15 3.63 14.03
C TYR A 708 55.22 4.24 15.45
N ASP A 709 55.09 3.43 16.50
CA ASP A 709 55.49 3.80 17.87
C ASP A 709 57.01 3.62 18.06
N THR A 710 57.62 2.71 17.28
CA THR A 710 59.08 2.49 17.20
C THR A 710 59.61 2.67 15.76
N PRO A 711 59.50 3.87 15.16
CA PRO A 711 59.94 4.12 13.78
C PRO A 711 61.47 4.08 13.65
N ASP A 712 61.98 3.67 12.48
CA ASP A 712 63.42 3.52 12.22
C ASP A 712 64.12 4.88 12.00
N LEU A 713 63.37 5.89 11.55
CA LEU A 713 63.74 7.32 11.62
C LEU A 713 62.53 8.17 12.03
N THR A 714 62.77 9.30 12.69
CA THR A 714 61.77 10.35 12.92
C THR A 714 62.44 11.72 12.90
N PHE A 715 61.84 12.66 12.18
CA PHE A 715 62.35 14.02 11.99
C PHE A 715 61.19 14.98 11.70
N GLY A 716 61.05 16.05 12.49
CA GLY A 716 59.89 16.95 12.40
C GLY A 716 58.56 16.20 12.49
N SER A 717 57.66 16.45 11.53
CA SER A 717 56.35 15.79 11.42
C SER A 717 56.39 14.40 10.76
N PHE A 718 57.58 13.88 10.44
CA PHE A 718 57.78 12.66 9.66
C PHE A 718 58.27 11.48 10.50
N SER A 719 57.82 10.26 10.15
CA SER A 719 58.36 8.99 10.64
C SER A 719 58.58 8.02 9.48
N VAL A 720 59.63 7.21 9.52
CA VAL A 720 59.96 6.24 8.46
C VAL A 720 60.06 4.83 9.03
N LEU A 721 59.64 3.84 8.24
CA LEU A 721 59.97 2.43 8.43
C LEU A 721 60.72 1.89 7.21
N PHE A 722 61.80 1.15 7.42
CA PHE A 722 62.62 0.55 6.37
C PHE A 722 62.21 -0.90 6.08
N ASP A 723 62.49 -1.40 4.87
CA ASP A 723 62.38 -2.85 4.61
C ASP A 723 63.43 -3.61 5.43
N PRO A 724 63.05 -4.46 6.40
CA PRO A 724 64.00 -5.16 7.26
C PRO A 724 64.87 -6.18 6.50
N ARG A 725 64.50 -6.51 5.25
CA ARG A 725 65.18 -7.52 4.43
C ARG A 725 66.33 -6.95 3.61
N SER A 726 66.49 -5.63 3.54
CA SER A 726 67.54 -4.99 2.72
C SER A 726 68.11 -3.72 3.35
N ASN A 727 69.44 -3.62 3.36
CA ASN A 727 70.18 -2.41 3.69
C ASN A 727 70.65 -1.63 2.44
N ASP A 728 70.08 -1.92 1.27
CA ASP A 728 70.28 -1.13 0.06
C ASP A 728 69.72 0.29 0.24
N LEU A 729 70.43 1.29 -0.27
CA LEU A 729 70.02 2.69 -0.27
C LEU A 729 68.81 2.93 -1.19
N GLU A 730 68.64 2.13 -2.25
CA GLU A 730 67.47 2.23 -3.12
C GLU A 730 66.29 1.30 -2.69
N SER A 731 66.37 0.68 -1.51
CA SER A 731 65.27 -0.11 -0.94
C SER A 731 64.05 0.76 -0.59
N LEU A 732 62.84 0.21 -0.78
CA LEU A 732 61.60 0.91 -0.48
C LEU A 732 61.40 1.08 1.03
N SER A 733 60.92 2.26 1.41
CA SER A 733 60.70 2.71 2.78
C SER A 733 59.32 3.35 2.90
N LEU A 734 58.62 3.07 3.99
CA LEU A 734 57.27 3.59 4.25
C LEU A 734 57.36 4.88 5.07
N LEU A 735 57.00 6.00 4.45
CA LEU A 735 56.95 7.31 5.07
C LEU A 735 55.56 7.57 5.67
N ARG A 736 55.49 8.08 6.90
CA ARG A 736 54.29 8.65 7.54
C ARG A 736 54.54 10.14 7.81
N VAL A 737 53.54 10.97 7.54
CA VAL A 737 53.54 12.41 7.83
C VAL A 737 52.34 12.74 8.72
N LYS A 738 52.55 13.45 9.83
CA LYS A 738 51.50 13.91 10.74
C LYS A 738 51.14 15.37 10.47
N PHE A 739 50.02 15.60 9.80
CA PHE A 739 49.49 16.95 9.58
C PHE A 739 48.70 17.43 10.80
N HIS A 740 49.13 18.58 11.35
CA HIS A 740 48.46 19.30 12.43
C HIS A 740 47.75 20.52 11.85
N GLY A 741 46.57 20.87 12.37
CA GLY A 741 45.83 22.03 11.86
C GLY A 741 44.75 22.52 12.83
N PRO A 742 44.41 23.82 12.80
CA PRO A 742 43.55 24.46 13.82
C PRO A 742 42.10 23.95 13.85
N LYS A 743 41.68 23.15 12.86
CA LYS A 743 40.36 22.49 12.83
C LYS A 743 40.37 21.05 13.40
N LEU A 744 41.52 20.48 13.75
CA LEU A 744 41.61 19.10 14.28
C LEU A 744 41.76 19.02 15.82
N GLY A 745 41.88 20.15 16.51
CA GLY A 745 42.07 20.18 17.97
C GLY A 745 43.36 19.49 18.38
N SER A 746 43.28 18.48 19.25
CA SER A 746 44.42 17.64 19.67
C SER A 746 44.72 16.46 18.73
N CYS A 747 43.92 16.26 17.67
CA CYS A 747 44.11 15.17 16.72
C CYS A 747 45.04 15.59 15.56
N PHE A 748 45.71 14.61 14.97
CA PHE A 748 46.58 14.77 13.79
C PHE A 748 46.12 13.85 12.67
N LEU A 749 46.28 14.28 11.41
CA LEU A 749 46.00 13.46 10.23
C LEU A 749 47.28 12.77 9.77
N CYS A 750 47.30 11.43 9.80
CA CYS A 750 48.39 10.64 9.21
C CYS A 750 48.15 10.41 7.72
N LEU A 751 49.09 10.85 6.87
CA LEU A 751 49.20 10.40 5.48
C LEU A 751 50.48 9.58 5.30
N TYR A 752 50.46 8.66 4.35
CA TYR A 752 51.54 7.73 4.05
C TYR A 752 52.04 7.90 2.61
N GLY A 753 53.28 7.49 2.37
CA GLY A 753 53.91 7.47 1.04
C GLY A 753 55.06 6.46 0.98
N LEU A 754 55.56 6.19 -0.22
CA LEU A 754 56.73 5.35 -0.45
C LEU A 754 57.88 6.20 -0.98
N ILE A 755 59.07 5.98 -0.42
CA ILE A 755 60.34 6.63 -0.79
C ILE A 755 61.48 5.60 -0.79
N SER A 756 62.64 5.91 -1.36
CA SER A 756 63.82 5.08 -1.15
C SER A 756 64.49 5.36 0.20
N ARG A 757 65.24 4.38 0.72
CA ARG A 757 65.95 4.48 2.00
C ARG A 757 66.96 5.62 2.03
N LYS A 758 67.56 5.94 0.88
CA LYS A 758 68.38 7.13 0.63
C LYS A 758 67.60 8.42 0.80
N GLN A 759 66.44 8.56 0.13
CA GLN A 759 65.58 9.74 0.25
C GLN A 759 65.14 9.98 1.70
N ALA A 760 64.85 8.91 2.45
CA ALA A 760 64.53 8.99 3.87
C ALA A 760 65.65 9.60 4.73
N ILE A 761 66.92 9.26 4.42
CA ILE A 761 68.11 9.80 5.10
C ILE A 761 68.33 11.26 4.67
N GLU A 762 68.30 11.56 3.36
CA GLU A 762 68.46 12.92 2.81
C GLU A 762 67.41 13.90 3.38
N LEU A 763 66.17 13.45 3.61
CA LEU A 763 65.11 14.26 4.24
C LEU A 763 65.30 14.47 5.76
N SER A 764 66.06 13.59 6.42
CA SER A 764 66.36 13.69 7.85
C SER A 764 67.44 14.73 8.17
N GLU A 765 68.34 15.01 7.20
CA GLU A 765 69.43 15.99 7.31
C GLU A 765 68.98 17.45 7.09
N LEU A 766 67.75 17.67 6.62
CA LEU A 766 67.15 19.00 6.47
C LEU A 766 66.58 19.50 7.81
N ASP A 767 66.56 20.81 8.06
CA ASP A 767 66.00 21.37 9.31
C ASP A 767 64.47 21.60 9.30
N ASP A 768 63.84 21.69 8.13
CA ASP A 768 62.48 22.25 7.97
C ASP A 768 61.49 21.31 7.26
N ASP A 769 60.29 21.16 7.83
CA ASP A 769 59.19 20.37 7.27
C ASP A 769 58.63 20.93 5.96
N GLY A 770 58.68 22.26 5.76
CA GLY A 770 58.28 22.89 4.50
C GLY A 770 59.15 22.42 3.33
N LYS A 771 60.47 22.56 3.47
CA LYS A 771 61.47 22.07 2.49
C LYS A 771 61.38 20.55 2.28
N ARG A 772 61.18 19.76 3.34
CA ARG A 772 60.95 18.30 3.22
C ARG A 772 59.76 18.02 2.31
N MET A 773 58.59 18.65 2.57
CA MET A 773 57.39 18.50 1.73
C MET A 773 57.62 18.97 0.29
N GLU A 774 58.36 20.07 0.08
CA GLU A 774 58.66 20.58 -1.25
C GLU A 774 59.50 19.59 -2.07
N ILE A 775 60.57 19.04 -1.48
CA ILE A 775 61.43 18.03 -2.13
C ILE A 775 60.65 16.74 -2.40
N LEU A 776 59.84 16.28 -1.44
CA LEU A 776 58.96 15.11 -1.59
C LEU A 776 57.98 15.27 -2.77
N TYR A 777 57.44 16.47 -2.98
CA TYR A 777 56.50 16.77 -4.06
C TYR A 777 57.19 17.00 -5.42
N GLN A 778 58.19 17.88 -5.48
CA GLN A 778 58.81 18.31 -6.73
C GLN A 778 59.84 17.30 -7.27
N ASN A 779 60.75 16.83 -6.40
CA ASN A 779 61.89 16.00 -6.80
C ASN A 779 61.54 14.51 -6.75
N CYS A 780 60.92 14.07 -5.65
CA CYS A 780 60.60 12.65 -5.43
C CYS A 780 59.22 12.24 -5.98
N ARG A 781 58.34 13.20 -6.29
CA ARG A 781 56.97 12.99 -6.81
C ARG A 781 56.10 12.04 -5.95
N VAL A 782 56.29 12.08 -4.64
CA VAL A 782 55.62 11.18 -3.69
C VAL A 782 54.14 11.53 -3.59
N ARG A 783 53.28 10.54 -3.88
CA ARG A 783 51.83 10.66 -3.72
C ARG A 783 51.44 10.31 -2.29
N PHE A 784 51.13 11.32 -1.48
CA PHE A 784 50.58 11.12 -0.15
C PHE A 784 49.13 10.62 -0.19
N VAL A 785 48.84 9.61 0.64
CA VAL A 785 47.57 8.87 0.66
C VAL A 785 47.20 8.45 2.08
N GLY A 786 45.92 8.20 2.34
CA GLY A 786 45.52 7.45 3.54
C GLY A 786 45.94 5.97 3.44
N ARG A 787 45.87 5.21 4.54
CA ARG A 787 46.26 3.79 4.62
C ARG A 787 45.78 2.94 3.43
N LYS A 788 44.50 3.09 3.04
CA LYS A 788 43.82 2.33 1.97
C LYS A 788 44.11 2.83 0.55
N GLY A 789 44.96 3.85 0.39
CA GLY A 789 45.41 4.37 -0.91
C GLY A 789 46.87 4.05 -1.25
N LEU A 790 47.57 3.28 -0.39
CA LEU A 790 48.89 2.75 -0.72
C LEU A 790 48.77 1.71 -1.86
N PRO A 791 49.79 1.59 -2.74
CA PRO A 791 49.84 0.52 -3.74
C PRO A 791 50.27 -0.80 -3.09
N GLU A 792 50.09 -1.92 -3.82
CA GLU A 792 50.43 -3.28 -3.37
C GLU A 792 51.87 -3.43 -2.81
N ALA A 793 52.83 -2.69 -3.37
CA ALA A 793 54.21 -2.64 -2.87
C ALA A 793 54.31 -2.12 -1.42
N GLY A 794 53.42 -1.21 -1.02
CA GLY A 794 53.28 -0.70 0.34
C GLY A 794 52.64 -1.72 1.28
N ASP A 795 51.61 -2.44 0.85
CA ASP A 795 51.02 -3.53 1.64
C ASP A 795 52.01 -4.68 1.85
N SER A 796 52.76 -5.03 0.80
CA SER A 796 53.85 -5.99 0.88
C SER A 796 54.93 -5.53 1.87
N LEU A 797 55.38 -4.27 1.78
CA LEU A 797 56.36 -3.69 2.71
C LEU A 797 55.85 -3.68 4.16
N ILE A 798 54.61 -3.26 4.42
CA ILE A 798 53.98 -3.31 5.75
C ILE A 798 54.00 -4.74 6.29
N THR A 799 53.67 -5.73 5.46
CA THR A 799 53.65 -7.15 5.86
C THR A 799 55.05 -7.62 6.29
N HIS A 800 56.10 -7.33 5.53
CA HIS A 800 57.48 -7.68 5.89
C HIS A 800 57.94 -6.99 7.19
N ILE A 801 57.57 -5.72 7.40
CA ILE A 801 57.87 -4.98 8.63
C ILE A 801 57.14 -5.60 9.84
N LYS A 802 55.86 -5.99 9.69
CA LYS A 802 55.12 -6.73 10.73
C LYS A 802 55.84 -8.02 11.10
N THR A 803 56.12 -8.89 10.13
CA THR A 803 56.72 -10.22 10.38
C THR A 803 58.04 -10.09 11.15
N ALA A 804 58.99 -9.30 10.64
CA ALA A 804 60.30 -9.15 11.27
C ALA A 804 60.23 -8.58 12.70
N ARG A 805 59.29 -7.66 12.97
CA ARG A 805 59.10 -7.09 14.31
C ARG A 805 58.36 -8.03 15.27
N SER A 806 57.45 -8.86 14.75
CA SER A 806 56.79 -9.90 15.54
C SER A 806 57.76 -11.01 15.96
N GLU A 807 58.70 -11.42 15.10
CA GLU A 807 59.72 -12.43 15.42
C GLU A 807 60.64 -11.98 16.57
N ILE A 808 61.00 -10.69 16.63
CA ILE A 808 61.78 -10.10 17.73
C ILE A 808 61.04 -10.18 19.07
N THR A 809 59.70 -10.13 19.06
CA THR A 809 58.88 -10.11 20.29
C THR A 809 58.66 -11.49 20.90
N VAL A 810 58.97 -12.57 20.18
CA VAL A 810 58.82 -13.98 20.63
C VAL A 810 60.16 -14.58 21.11
N GLY A 811 61.27 -13.85 20.96
CA GLY A 811 62.64 -14.30 21.26
C GLY A 811 63.26 -13.77 22.55
N VAL A 812 62.46 -13.42 23.57
CA VAL A 812 62.90 -12.83 24.85
C VAL A 812 62.35 -13.61 26.04
#